data_AF-A0A1C6ET40-F1
#
_entry.id   AF-A0A1C6ET40-F1
#
_cell.length_a   1.000
_cell.length_b   1.000
_cell.length_c   1.000
_cell.angle_alpha   90.00
_cell.angle_beta   90.00
_cell.angle_gamma   90.00
#
_symmetry.space_group_name_H-M   'P 1'
#
loop_
_entity.id
_entity.type
_entity.pdbx_description
1 polymer ?
#
loop_
_entity_poly.entity_id
_entity_poly.type
_entity_poly.pdbx_seq_one_letter_code
_entity_poly.pdbx_strand_id
1 'polypeptide(L)'
;MSDFAQNLESGFRQYIYPCLTGMAFALVVLLGIVLFFSAYCSACRPRRGSVEWIALRERRTRRGFSLPLHPMERRDALPLLLITVLYAFSAFFRLGSLSAPQSALDLGDNGSVELELSEQVYLTKLMYFSNLGTGSYNLEVSADGETWYTLWARKDEEGDVTGYYWADAEGYSPSYALPQKYNDLFKWLEIEPENPQNVRYLRLTGKADKGLLELGELALYSAVGESRDPLGRLNVSPAPLSARNGTDLTGITVSGADALFDEQDTVPAQSTWYNSAYFDEIYHARTALEHLEGVYPYEVSHPPLGKLIIGLGIRVFGMTPFGWRFMGTLFGVCMLPILYVFLKNLFGRTAVAACGTCLFAFDFMHLTQTRIATIDTYGVFFILLMYFFLYRYLTLPAGTPFRRGALPLFLSGLFWGIGAASKWTVIYGAAGLAVLYFIGLHAKWRAWPVGEQAPRFAPWLVKTLLLSALCFVAIPACIYCLSYLPYAQAKGVDLSFANTLAGARESLPVLIQNLWGRYTGGEGFQAASIPKDSLPGIMADNQWFMLTYHEGVHAAHPYSSRWYQWLVDARPILYYLDNKSGAAQELKAAFGCFNNPIVCWAGLLAMLTLLLPPLLSLLSTLTRPLRAFLARLLPGGTVRCDGVPALDFLAPDGRGIFILIGYLSQFLPWVFIGRTTFEYHYFPSTVFLVLAVSYVMDGMIRRRPDTWRGPVYGLTAGAVGLYVLFYPVLIGLMTPTWYTSNILKWLPSWPF
;
A
#
# COMPACT_ATOMS: atom_id res chain seq x y z
N MET A 1 2.26 -45.12 14.16
CA MET A 1 2.57 -44.99 12.71
C MET A 1 1.32 -44.83 11.86
N SER A 2 0.17 -45.45 12.21
CA SER A 2 -1.11 -45.26 11.51
C SER A 2 -1.60 -43.80 11.51
N ASP A 3 -1.54 -43.13 12.65
CA ASP A 3 -2.09 -41.78 12.80
C ASP A 3 -1.25 -40.72 12.09
N PHE A 4 0.07 -40.94 12.02
CA PHE A 4 0.96 -40.08 11.24
C PHE A 4 0.72 -40.23 9.74
N ALA A 5 0.52 -41.47 9.25
CA ALA A 5 0.19 -41.72 7.85
C ALA A 5 -1.20 -41.18 7.49
N GLN A 6 -2.19 -41.32 8.36
CA GLN A 6 -3.53 -40.76 8.17
C GLN A 6 -3.54 -39.23 8.20
N ASN A 7 -2.77 -38.60 9.10
CA ASN A 7 -2.62 -37.15 9.14
C ASN A 7 -1.84 -36.59 7.94
N LEU A 8 -0.86 -37.34 7.43
CA LEU A 8 -0.16 -37.00 6.18
C LEU A 8 -1.09 -37.13 4.99
N GLU A 9 -1.86 -38.22 4.89
CA GLU A 9 -2.79 -38.44 3.77
C GLU A 9 -3.93 -37.42 3.80
N SER A 10 -4.49 -37.11 4.97
CA SER A 10 -5.52 -36.08 5.13
C SER A 10 -4.99 -34.70 4.78
N GLY A 11 -3.80 -34.34 5.27
CA GLY A 11 -3.12 -33.09 4.92
C GLY A 11 -2.80 -33.01 3.42
N PHE A 12 -2.35 -34.10 2.81
CA PHE A 12 -2.04 -34.15 1.39
C PHE A 12 -3.30 -33.97 0.54
N ARG A 13 -4.41 -34.64 0.88
CA ARG A 13 -5.69 -34.51 0.17
C ARG A 13 -6.33 -33.14 0.36
N GLN A 14 -6.24 -32.56 1.55
CA GLN A 14 -6.88 -31.28 1.87
C GLN A 14 -6.10 -30.08 1.33
N TYR A 15 -4.76 -30.11 1.36
CA TYR A 15 -3.95 -28.93 1.06
C TYR A 15 -3.11 -29.04 -0.21
N ILE A 16 -2.62 -30.23 -0.57
CA ILE A 16 -1.68 -30.40 -1.69
C ILE A 16 -2.40 -30.83 -2.97
N TYR A 17 -3.29 -31.82 -2.89
CA TYR A 17 -4.02 -32.34 -4.05
C TYR A 17 -4.77 -31.25 -4.84
N PRO A 18 -5.47 -30.30 -4.19
CA PRO A 18 -6.19 -29.24 -4.91
C PRO A 18 -5.28 -28.24 -5.64
N CYS A 19 -3.98 -28.17 -5.30
CA CYS A 19 -3.05 -27.21 -5.90
C CYS A 19 -1.97 -27.86 -6.77
N LEU A 20 -1.98 -29.18 -6.98
CA LEU A 20 -0.95 -29.89 -7.77
C LEU A 20 -0.76 -29.30 -9.18
N THR A 21 -1.85 -28.96 -9.85
CA THR A 21 -1.81 -28.35 -11.19
C THR A 21 -1.21 -26.94 -11.14
N GLY A 22 -1.59 -26.12 -10.16
CA GLY A 22 -1.00 -24.78 -9.94
C GLY A 22 0.49 -24.86 -9.61
N MET A 23 0.90 -25.83 -8.80
CA MET A 23 2.30 -26.11 -8.49
C MET A 23 3.11 -26.47 -9.73
N ALA A 24 2.53 -27.20 -10.69
CA ALA A 24 3.21 -27.51 -11.95
C ALA A 24 3.51 -26.22 -12.76
N PHE A 25 2.57 -25.28 -12.83
CA PHE A 25 2.81 -23.96 -13.45
C PHE A 25 3.93 -23.21 -12.73
N ALA A 26 3.91 -23.20 -11.40
CA ALA A 26 4.95 -22.58 -10.58
C ALA A 26 6.35 -23.16 -10.87
N LEU A 27 6.47 -24.48 -10.98
CA LEU A 27 7.72 -25.17 -11.28
C LEU A 27 8.24 -24.83 -12.69
N VAL A 28 7.36 -24.70 -13.69
CA VAL A 28 7.75 -24.29 -15.05
C VAL A 28 8.31 -22.87 -15.05
N VAL A 29 7.65 -21.94 -14.34
CA VAL A 29 8.13 -20.56 -14.20
C VAL A 29 9.47 -20.52 -13.49
N LEU A 30 9.61 -21.25 -12.37
CA LEU A 30 10.84 -21.35 -11.61
C LEU A 30 11.99 -21.92 -12.46
N LEU A 31 11.73 -22.98 -13.24
CA LEU A 31 12.71 -23.55 -14.17
C LEU A 31 13.16 -22.52 -15.21
N GLY A 32 12.21 -21.78 -15.81
CA GLY A 32 12.52 -20.71 -16.77
C GLY A 32 13.43 -19.64 -16.17
N ILE A 33 13.16 -19.23 -14.93
CA ILE A 33 13.98 -18.27 -14.18
C ILE A 33 15.38 -18.85 -13.91
N VAL A 34 15.49 -20.09 -13.42
CA VAL A 34 16.78 -20.74 -13.16
C VAL A 34 17.61 -20.85 -14.44
N LEU A 35 16.99 -21.21 -15.57
CA LEU A 35 17.65 -21.26 -16.87
C LEU A 35 18.12 -19.87 -17.31
N PHE A 36 17.32 -18.82 -17.11
CA PHE A 36 17.70 -17.44 -17.39
C PHE A 36 18.93 -17.01 -16.57
N PHE A 37 18.99 -17.32 -15.28
CA PHE A 37 20.13 -16.98 -14.43
C PHE A 37 21.38 -17.83 -14.70
N SER A 38 21.20 -19.09 -15.08
CA SER A 38 22.29 -19.95 -15.58
C SER A 38 22.90 -19.37 -16.86
N ALA A 39 22.05 -18.89 -17.77
CA ALA A 39 22.45 -18.20 -18.98
C ALA A 39 23.16 -16.86 -18.67
N TYR A 40 22.66 -16.06 -17.73
CA TYR A 40 23.33 -14.85 -17.24
C TYR A 40 24.73 -15.14 -16.69
N CYS A 41 24.87 -16.14 -15.82
CA CYS A 41 26.16 -16.56 -15.27
C CYS A 41 27.12 -16.95 -16.40
N SER A 42 26.63 -17.71 -17.38
CA SER A 42 27.39 -18.11 -18.57
C SER A 42 27.78 -16.92 -19.45
N ALA A 43 26.90 -15.94 -19.62
CA ALA A 43 27.16 -14.70 -20.34
C ALA A 43 28.20 -13.82 -19.66
N CYS A 44 28.23 -13.81 -18.33
CA CYS A 44 29.14 -12.99 -17.54
C CYS A 44 30.53 -13.61 -17.34
N ARG A 45 30.69 -14.92 -17.58
CA ARG A 45 31.98 -15.60 -17.48
C ARG A 45 32.97 -15.05 -18.52
N PRO A 46 34.11 -14.47 -18.09
CA PRO A 46 35.13 -14.04 -19.05
C PRO A 46 35.79 -15.23 -19.73
N ARG A 47 36.09 -15.10 -21.03
CA ARG A 47 36.92 -16.08 -21.74
C ARG A 47 38.35 -15.99 -21.20
N ARG A 48 38.88 -17.07 -20.62
CA ARG A 48 40.26 -17.12 -20.09
C ARG A 48 41.26 -16.69 -21.18
N GLY A 49 42.20 -15.82 -20.84
CA GLY A 49 43.22 -15.31 -21.77
C GLY A 49 42.77 -14.23 -22.76
N SER A 50 41.50 -13.79 -22.71
CA SER A 50 41.01 -12.69 -23.55
C SER A 50 41.31 -11.31 -22.94
N VAL A 51 41.28 -10.26 -23.78
CA VAL A 51 41.37 -8.86 -23.34
C VAL A 51 40.31 -8.51 -22.29
N GLU A 52 39.12 -9.12 -22.37
CA GLU A 52 38.05 -8.95 -21.37
C GLU A 52 38.47 -9.45 -19.98
N TRP A 53 39.22 -10.56 -19.91
CA TRP A 53 39.72 -11.12 -18.65
C TRP A 53 40.73 -10.17 -17.99
N ILE A 54 41.61 -9.55 -18.79
CA ILE A 54 42.59 -8.57 -18.31
C ILE A 54 41.87 -7.28 -17.86
N ALA A 55 40.93 -6.77 -18.65
CA ALA A 55 40.14 -5.59 -18.33
C ALA A 55 39.28 -5.75 -17.06
N LEU A 56 38.75 -6.95 -16.80
CA LEU A 56 38.04 -7.26 -15.55
C LEU A 56 38.96 -7.19 -14.32
N ARG A 57 40.23 -7.60 -14.48
CA ARG A 57 41.23 -7.53 -13.42
C ARG A 57 41.62 -6.08 -13.10
N GLU A 58 41.65 -5.21 -14.10
CA GLU A 58 41.88 -3.77 -13.91
C GLU A 58 40.66 -3.05 -13.32
N ARG A 59 39.43 -3.41 -13.73
CA ARG A 59 38.17 -2.86 -13.20
C ARG A 59 38.01 -3.03 -11.69
N ARG A 60 38.63 -4.04 -11.07
CA ARG A 60 38.68 -4.23 -9.60
C ARG A 60 39.11 -2.97 -8.85
N THR A 61 39.88 -2.08 -9.48
CA THR A 61 40.46 -0.88 -8.85
C THR A 61 39.57 0.36 -8.91
N ARG A 62 38.53 0.40 -9.77
CA ARG A 62 37.67 1.59 -9.97
C ARG A 62 36.24 1.36 -9.43
N ARG A 63 36.09 1.25 -8.11
CA ARG A 63 34.79 1.18 -7.41
C ARG A 63 34.20 2.59 -7.15
N GLY A 64 33.88 3.33 -8.21
CA GLY A 64 33.32 4.69 -8.10
C GLY A 64 31.82 4.75 -8.42
N PHE A 65 31.12 5.73 -7.84
CA PHE A 65 29.72 6.08 -8.19
C PHE A 65 29.61 7.10 -9.34
N SER A 66 30.74 7.52 -9.92
CA SER A 66 30.80 8.39 -11.10
C SER A 66 30.43 7.61 -12.37
N LEU A 67 29.17 7.18 -12.42
CA LEU A 67 28.61 6.44 -13.53
C LEU A 67 27.97 7.41 -14.53
N PRO A 68 28.01 7.11 -15.84
CA PRO A 68 27.40 7.97 -16.84
C PRO A 68 25.89 8.05 -16.65
N LEU A 69 25.36 9.27 -16.66
CA LEU A 69 23.92 9.53 -16.72
C LEU A 69 23.48 9.44 -18.19
N HIS A 70 22.56 8.53 -18.50
CA HIS A 70 22.08 8.36 -19.87
C HIS A 70 20.72 9.05 -20.09
N PRO A 71 20.62 10.07 -20.96
CA PRO A 71 19.36 10.77 -21.22
C PRO A 71 18.39 9.92 -22.05
N MET A 72 17.13 10.37 -22.09
CA MET A 72 16.12 9.82 -22.99
C MET A 72 16.45 10.13 -24.45
N GLU A 73 16.15 9.21 -25.34
CA GLU A 73 16.26 9.33 -26.79
C GLU A 73 14.86 9.37 -27.42
N ARG A 74 14.72 9.85 -28.67
CA ARG A 74 13.41 9.93 -29.35
C ARG A 74 12.69 8.57 -29.44
N ARG A 75 13.46 7.47 -29.60
CA ARG A 75 12.92 6.11 -29.65
C ARG A 75 12.36 5.59 -28.32
N ASP A 76 12.65 6.26 -27.20
CA ASP A 76 12.13 5.89 -25.89
C ASP A 76 10.67 6.34 -25.69
N ALA A 77 10.20 7.32 -26.48
CA ALA A 77 8.86 7.88 -26.33
C ALA A 77 7.75 6.85 -26.59
N LEU A 78 7.86 6.07 -27.67
CA LEU A 78 6.83 5.11 -28.05
C LEU A 78 6.70 3.95 -27.05
N PRO A 79 7.77 3.24 -26.64
CA PRO A 79 7.66 2.20 -25.61
C PRO A 79 7.10 2.73 -24.30
N LEU A 80 7.57 3.90 -23.85
CA LEU A 80 7.07 4.51 -22.63
C LEU A 80 5.57 4.79 -22.73
N LEU A 81 5.13 5.49 -23.78
CA LEU A 81 3.73 5.82 -23.98
C LEU A 81 2.85 4.56 -24.03
N LEU A 82 3.27 3.54 -24.79
CA LEU A 82 2.52 2.30 -24.94
C LEU A 82 2.35 1.58 -23.60
N ILE A 83 3.44 1.42 -22.83
CA ILE A 83 3.40 0.74 -21.53
C ILE A 83 2.49 1.52 -20.56
N THR A 84 2.64 2.84 -20.51
CA THR A 84 1.84 3.70 -19.62
C THR A 84 0.36 3.68 -20.00
N VAL A 85 0.00 3.77 -21.28
CA VAL A 85 -1.41 3.76 -21.73
C VAL A 85 -2.05 2.39 -21.50
N LEU A 86 -1.36 1.30 -21.85
CA LEU A 86 -1.88 -0.05 -21.63
C LEU A 86 -2.09 -0.35 -20.14
N TYR A 87 -1.14 0.03 -19.30
CA TYR A 87 -1.28 -0.11 -17.86
C TYR A 87 -2.36 0.82 -17.28
N ALA A 88 -2.45 2.07 -17.73
CA ALA A 88 -3.49 2.99 -17.27
C ALA A 88 -4.88 2.43 -17.58
N PHE A 89 -5.08 1.89 -18.78
CA PHE A 89 -6.33 1.21 -19.13
C PHE A 89 -6.62 0.05 -18.18
N SER A 90 -5.65 -0.86 -17.95
CA SER A 90 -5.88 -2.01 -17.06
C SER A 90 -6.04 -1.62 -15.58
N ALA A 91 -5.39 -0.55 -15.14
CA ALA A 91 -5.45 -0.05 -13.76
C ALA A 91 -6.76 0.67 -13.46
N PHE A 92 -7.26 1.52 -14.38
CA PHE A 92 -8.55 2.23 -14.22
C PHE A 92 -9.77 1.39 -14.59
N PHE A 93 -9.60 0.28 -15.32
CA PHE A 93 -10.72 -0.59 -15.68
C PHE A 93 -11.44 -1.12 -14.43
N ARG A 94 -12.73 -0.80 -14.31
CA ARG A 94 -13.58 -1.12 -13.16
C ARG A 94 -12.95 -0.75 -11.81
N LEU A 95 -12.37 0.44 -11.69
CA LEU A 95 -11.73 0.87 -10.44
C LEU A 95 -12.72 0.93 -9.24
N GLY A 96 -13.92 1.42 -9.50
CA GLY A 96 -15.02 1.51 -8.54
C GLY A 96 -16.25 2.14 -9.20
N SER A 97 -17.37 2.14 -8.49
CA SER A 97 -18.57 2.87 -8.86
C SER A 97 -18.31 4.38 -8.78
N LEU A 98 -18.81 5.12 -9.78
CA LEU A 98 -18.92 6.59 -9.75
C LEU A 98 -20.18 7.05 -9.01
N SER A 99 -21.00 6.11 -8.55
CA SER A 99 -22.28 6.35 -7.89
C SER A 99 -22.24 5.78 -6.48
N ALA A 100 -22.53 6.63 -5.50
CA ALA A 100 -22.77 6.29 -4.09
C ALA A 100 -23.52 7.47 -3.45
N PRO A 101 -24.29 7.26 -2.37
CA PRO A 101 -24.95 8.35 -1.65
C PRO A 101 -23.94 9.41 -1.21
N GLN A 102 -24.30 10.68 -1.41
CA GLN A 102 -23.54 11.88 -1.02
C GLN A 102 -24.27 12.69 0.07
N SER A 103 -25.57 12.50 0.26
CA SER A 103 -26.34 13.02 1.38
C SER A 103 -26.26 12.04 2.57
N ALA A 104 -26.55 12.55 3.77
CA ALA A 104 -26.69 11.72 4.96
C ALA A 104 -27.58 12.39 6.01
N LEU A 105 -28.29 11.57 6.78
CA LEU A 105 -29.01 11.99 7.97
C LEU A 105 -28.21 11.63 9.22
N ASP A 106 -27.82 12.63 10.01
CA ASP A 106 -27.24 12.41 11.33
C ASP A 106 -28.33 12.18 12.37
N LEU A 107 -28.40 10.96 12.90
CA LEU A 107 -29.32 10.58 13.97
C LEU A 107 -28.68 10.69 15.35
N GLY A 108 -27.36 10.90 15.43
CA GLY A 108 -26.63 11.03 16.68
C GLY A 108 -27.03 10.01 17.76
N ASP A 109 -27.15 10.49 19.01
CA ASP A 109 -27.67 9.70 20.12
C ASP A 109 -29.11 10.11 20.45
N ASN A 110 -30.06 9.19 20.23
CA ASN A 110 -31.50 9.35 20.42
C ASN A 110 -32.23 10.25 19.40
N GLY A 111 -31.56 10.70 18.33
CA GLY A 111 -32.24 11.30 17.20
C GLY A 111 -33.14 10.26 16.54
N SER A 112 -34.38 10.66 16.26
CA SER A 112 -35.41 9.77 15.73
C SER A 112 -36.15 10.45 14.57
N VAL A 113 -36.53 9.66 13.57
CA VAL A 113 -37.31 10.11 12.43
C VAL A 113 -38.44 9.13 12.14
N GLU A 114 -39.63 9.66 11.90
CA GLU A 114 -40.80 8.90 11.46
C GLU A 114 -41.18 9.27 10.02
N LEU A 115 -41.46 8.25 9.22
CA LEU A 115 -41.72 8.37 7.79
C LEU A 115 -43.03 7.66 7.44
N GLU A 116 -43.83 8.29 6.56
CA GLU A 116 -45.02 7.68 5.96
C GLU A 116 -44.76 7.35 4.49
N LEU A 117 -45.00 6.09 4.14
CA LEU A 117 -45.02 5.62 2.76
C LEU A 117 -46.33 6.02 2.08
N SER A 118 -46.26 6.32 0.78
CA SER A 118 -47.44 6.69 -0.02
C SER A 118 -48.47 5.56 -0.15
N GLU A 119 -48.03 4.31 -0.01
CA GLU A 119 -48.86 3.11 -0.01
C GLU A 119 -48.36 2.10 1.03
N GLN A 120 -49.23 1.16 1.40
CA GLN A 120 -48.86 0.03 2.25
C GLN A 120 -48.12 -1.01 1.41
N VAL A 121 -46.94 -1.42 1.85
CA VAL A 121 -46.05 -2.35 1.14
C VAL A 121 -45.76 -3.59 1.96
N TYR A 122 -45.50 -4.72 1.31
CA TYR A 122 -45.09 -5.95 1.99
C TYR A 122 -43.55 -6.05 2.00
N LEU A 123 -42.91 -5.57 3.06
CA LEU A 123 -41.46 -5.39 3.15
C LEU A 123 -40.75 -6.74 3.31
N THR A 124 -40.05 -7.18 2.26
CA THR A 124 -39.32 -8.46 2.25
C THR A 124 -37.83 -8.32 2.50
N LYS A 125 -37.27 -7.17 2.13
CA LYS A 125 -35.84 -6.91 2.22
C LYS A 125 -35.62 -5.40 2.34
N LEU A 126 -34.53 -5.03 3.01
CA LEU A 126 -34.04 -3.66 3.02
C LEU A 126 -32.53 -3.64 2.76
N MET A 127 -32.08 -2.56 2.14
CA MET A 127 -30.67 -2.24 2.01
C MET A 127 -30.41 -0.85 2.54
N TYR A 128 -29.27 -0.63 3.17
CA TYR A 128 -28.89 0.68 3.69
C TYR A 128 -27.42 0.97 3.45
N PHE A 129 -27.10 2.25 3.25
CA PHE A 129 -25.74 2.74 3.08
C PHE A 129 -25.29 3.46 4.34
N SER A 130 -24.27 2.92 4.99
CA SER A 130 -23.64 3.52 6.16
C SER A 130 -22.78 4.73 5.78
N ASN A 131 -22.80 5.76 6.62
CA ASN A 131 -21.95 6.95 6.46
C ASN A 131 -21.08 7.19 7.71
N LEU A 132 -20.66 8.42 8.02
CA LEU A 132 -19.76 8.68 9.14
C LEU A 132 -20.37 8.37 10.52
N GLY A 133 -19.51 8.15 11.50
CA GLY A 133 -19.92 7.79 12.86
C GLY A 133 -20.08 6.28 13.09
N THR A 134 -20.12 5.86 14.35
CA THR A 134 -20.34 4.46 14.74
C THR A 134 -21.40 4.37 15.81
N GLY A 135 -22.13 3.26 15.81
CA GLY A 135 -23.25 3.07 16.71
C GLY A 135 -24.19 2.00 16.19
N SER A 136 -25.48 2.16 16.46
CA SER A 136 -26.52 1.26 15.96
C SER A 136 -27.84 2.00 15.77
N TYR A 137 -28.65 1.53 14.83
CA TYR A 137 -29.98 2.05 14.58
C TYR A 137 -31.05 1.06 15.06
N ASN A 138 -32.10 1.59 15.67
CA ASN A 138 -33.34 0.88 15.93
C ASN A 138 -34.31 1.18 14.78
N LEU A 139 -34.76 0.14 14.08
CA LEU A 139 -35.73 0.26 13.00
C LEU A 139 -37.06 -0.37 13.45
N GLU A 140 -38.12 0.41 13.36
CA GLU A 140 -39.48 -0.01 13.68
C GLU A 140 -40.40 0.23 12.49
N VAL A 141 -41.40 -0.64 12.31
CA VAL A 141 -42.37 -0.59 11.21
C VAL A 141 -43.78 -0.76 11.74
N SER A 142 -44.74 -0.12 11.07
CA SER A 142 -46.16 -0.24 11.40
C SER A 142 -47.02 -0.15 10.14
N ALA A 143 -48.16 -0.84 10.13
CA ALA A 143 -49.16 -0.77 9.06
C ALA A 143 -50.23 0.31 9.32
N ASP A 144 -50.55 0.57 10.59
CA ASP A 144 -51.64 1.43 11.05
C ASP A 144 -51.16 2.71 11.76
N GLY A 145 -49.90 2.73 12.20
CA GLY A 145 -49.30 3.80 12.99
C GLY A 145 -49.52 3.64 14.50
N GLU A 146 -50.21 2.59 14.93
CA GLU A 146 -50.53 2.31 16.34
C GLU A 146 -49.73 1.10 16.84
N THR A 147 -49.72 0.00 16.07
CA THR A 147 -48.98 -1.23 16.41
C THR A 147 -47.61 -1.20 15.77
N TRP A 148 -46.54 -1.19 16.57
CA TRP A 148 -45.16 -1.08 16.09
C TRP A 148 -44.41 -2.41 16.25
N TYR A 149 -43.72 -2.81 15.19
CA TYR A 149 -42.81 -3.95 15.20
C TYR A 149 -41.37 -3.47 15.06
N THR A 150 -40.50 -3.89 15.98
CA THR A 150 -39.06 -3.60 15.93
C THR A 150 -38.31 -4.74 15.24
N LEU A 151 -37.28 -4.38 14.47
CA LEU A 151 -36.38 -5.36 13.85
C LEU A 151 -35.45 -5.94 14.90
N TRP A 152 -35.34 -7.26 15.00
CA TRP A 152 -34.39 -7.97 15.87
C TRP A 152 -33.38 -8.77 15.07
N ALA A 153 -32.18 -8.92 15.63
CA ALA A 153 -31.13 -9.79 15.12
C ALA A 153 -30.96 -10.99 16.06
N ARG A 154 -31.18 -12.21 15.55
CA ARG A 154 -30.87 -13.45 16.27
C ARG A 154 -29.35 -13.65 16.25
N LYS A 155 -28.77 -13.97 17.40
CA LYS A 155 -27.35 -14.25 17.54
C LYS A 155 -27.13 -15.67 18.02
N ASP A 156 -26.07 -16.32 17.53
CA ASP A 156 -25.61 -17.60 18.08
C ASP A 156 -24.82 -17.42 19.39
N GLU A 157 -24.28 -18.51 19.92
CA GLU A 157 -23.48 -18.52 21.15
C GLU A 157 -22.19 -17.71 21.03
N GLU A 158 -21.70 -17.49 19.80
CA GLU A 158 -20.49 -16.74 19.47
C GLU A 158 -20.78 -15.25 19.24
N GLY A 159 -22.07 -14.89 19.18
CA GLY A 159 -22.56 -13.52 19.01
C GLY A 159 -22.73 -13.11 17.55
N ASP A 160 -22.56 -14.03 16.61
CA ASP A 160 -22.73 -13.80 15.18
C ASP A 160 -24.21 -13.81 14.81
N VAL A 161 -24.60 -12.90 13.92
CA VAL A 161 -26.00 -12.73 13.53
C VAL A 161 -26.40 -13.86 12.59
N THR A 162 -27.37 -14.67 13.01
CA THR A 162 -27.87 -15.85 12.28
C THR A 162 -29.13 -15.56 11.48
N GLY A 163 -29.85 -14.49 11.79
CA GLY A 163 -31.06 -14.10 11.08
C GLY A 163 -31.68 -12.82 11.63
N TYR A 164 -32.56 -12.21 10.85
CA TYR A 164 -33.31 -11.01 11.23
C TYR A 164 -34.80 -11.31 11.26
N TYR A 165 -35.55 -10.71 12.18
CA TYR A 165 -37.00 -10.90 12.28
C TYR A 165 -37.68 -9.70 12.92
N TRP A 166 -38.95 -9.47 12.59
CA TRP A 166 -39.79 -8.44 13.20
C TRP A 166 -40.50 -9.00 14.43
N ALA A 167 -40.52 -8.25 15.52
CA ALA A 167 -41.24 -8.59 16.75
C ALA A 167 -41.95 -7.36 17.33
N ASP A 168 -43.00 -7.58 18.11
CA ASP A 168 -43.76 -6.52 18.79
C ASP A 168 -42.82 -5.65 19.65
N ALA A 169 -42.94 -4.32 19.50
CA ALA A 169 -42.16 -3.36 20.25
C ALA A 169 -42.77 -3.05 21.64
N GLU A 170 -44.04 -3.41 21.89
CA GLU A 170 -44.74 -3.02 23.12
C GLU A 170 -44.10 -3.65 24.37
N GLY A 171 -43.66 -2.80 25.31
CA GLY A 171 -43.09 -3.23 26.58
C GLY A 171 -41.63 -3.70 26.53
N TYR A 172 -40.96 -3.64 25.37
CA TYR A 172 -39.56 -4.04 25.21
C TYR A 172 -38.65 -2.84 24.95
N SER A 173 -37.39 -2.93 25.41
CA SER A 173 -36.36 -1.96 25.06
C SER A 173 -36.01 -2.03 23.56
N PRO A 174 -35.62 -0.91 22.92
CA PRO A 174 -35.17 -0.91 21.52
C PRO A 174 -34.06 -1.92 21.27
N SER A 175 -34.16 -2.67 20.17
CA SER A 175 -33.28 -3.79 19.85
C SER A 175 -31.91 -3.34 19.31
N TYR A 176 -31.88 -2.19 18.61
CA TYR A 176 -30.72 -1.68 17.89
C TYR A 176 -30.08 -2.72 16.95
N ALA A 177 -30.92 -3.46 16.20
CA ALA A 177 -30.50 -4.57 15.35
C ALA A 177 -29.70 -4.17 14.09
N LEU A 178 -29.57 -2.88 13.79
CA LEU A 178 -28.80 -2.35 12.66
C LEU A 178 -27.48 -1.72 13.12
N PRO A 179 -26.41 -2.50 13.35
CA PRO A 179 -25.13 -1.92 13.75
C PRO A 179 -24.44 -1.19 12.58
N GLN A 180 -23.74 -0.11 12.91
CA GLN A 180 -22.76 0.54 12.04
C GLN A 180 -21.40 0.49 12.73
N LYS A 181 -20.67 -0.62 12.54
CA LYS A 181 -19.33 -0.79 13.08
C LYS A 181 -18.29 -0.10 12.19
N TYR A 182 -17.06 -0.01 12.67
CA TYR A 182 -15.95 0.54 11.88
C TYR A 182 -15.76 -0.14 10.52
N ASN A 183 -15.98 -1.46 10.43
CA ASN A 183 -15.83 -2.23 9.19
C ASN A 183 -17.02 -2.10 8.24
N ASP A 184 -18.06 -1.38 8.67
CA ASP A 184 -19.31 -1.28 7.96
C ASP A 184 -19.45 0.06 7.23
N LEU A 185 -18.51 1.01 7.36
CA LEU A 185 -18.63 2.37 6.82
C LEU A 185 -18.47 2.45 5.30
N PHE A 186 -19.23 3.34 4.66
CA PHE A 186 -19.27 3.56 3.21
C PHE A 186 -19.56 2.27 2.43
N LYS A 187 -20.54 1.52 2.92
CA LYS A 187 -20.87 0.21 2.40
C LYS A 187 -22.37 0.02 2.38
N TRP A 188 -22.83 -0.64 1.32
CA TRP A 188 -24.19 -1.16 1.24
C TRP A 188 -24.30 -2.42 2.09
N LEU A 189 -25.26 -2.42 3.00
CA LEU A 189 -25.61 -3.55 3.84
C LEU A 189 -27.02 -4.01 3.51
N GLU A 190 -27.25 -5.31 3.60
CA GLU A 190 -28.49 -5.95 3.17
C GLU A 190 -29.06 -6.79 4.30
N ILE A 191 -30.38 -6.69 4.48
CA ILE A 191 -31.12 -7.41 5.50
C ILE A 191 -32.39 -7.99 4.89
N GLU A 192 -32.57 -9.29 5.10
CA GLU A 192 -33.74 -10.04 4.68
C GLU A 192 -34.38 -10.68 5.93
N PRO A 193 -35.45 -10.06 6.48
CA PRO A 193 -36.15 -10.61 7.63
C PRO A 193 -36.87 -11.93 7.31
N GLU A 194 -36.80 -12.90 8.22
CA GLU A 194 -37.43 -14.23 8.09
C GLU A 194 -38.98 -14.16 8.01
N ASN A 195 -39.57 -13.10 8.59
CA ASN A 195 -41.02 -12.89 8.68
C ASN A 195 -41.43 -11.50 8.13
N PRO A 196 -41.47 -11.32 6.79
CA PRO A 196 -41.85 -10.05 6.15
C PRO A 196 -43.15 -9.44 6.68
N GLN A 197 -43.20 -8.12 6.80
CA GLN A 197 -44.33 -7.37 7.39
C GLN A 197 -44.99 -6.43 6.38
N ASN A 198 -46.27 -6.12 6.63
CA ASN A 198 -46.93 -5.00 5.99
C ASN A 198 -46.48 -3.69 6.64
N VAL A 199 -46.05 -2.72 5.83
CA VAL A 199 -45.45 -1.48 6.30
C VAL A 199 -46.09 -0.30 5.58
N ARG A 200 -46.52 0.70 6.34
CA ARG A 200 -46.90 2.04 5.87
C ARG A 200 -46.10 3.12 6.59
N TYR A 201 -45.75 2.88 7.85
CA TYR A 201 -45.00 3.78 8.70
C TYR A 201 -43.66 3.15 9.08
N LEU A 202 -42.59 3.95 9.09
CA LEU A 202 -41.25 3.57 9.50
C LEU A 202 -40.75 4.54 10.56
N ARG A 203 -40.09 4.04 11.59
CA ARG A 203 -39.39 4.84 12.59
C ARG A 203 -37.94 4.36 12.69
N LEU A 204 -37.01 5.30 12.62
CA LEU A 204 -35.59 5.02 12.73
C LEU A 204 -35.01 5.87 13.86
N THR A 205 -34.34 5.24 14.82
CA THR A 205 -33.73 5.91 15.98
C THR A 205 -32.25 5.55 16.08
N GLY A 206 -31.39 6.56 16.17
CA GLY A 206 -29.94 6.41 16.29
C GLY A 206 -29.47 6.22 17.74
N LYS A 207 -28.40 5.44 17.91
CA LYS A 207 -27.62 5.33 19.14
C LYS A 207 -26.13 5.40 18.79
N ALA A 208 -25.57 6.61 18.85
CA ALA A 208 -24.17 6.86 18.53
C ALA A 208 -23.23 6.47 19.67
N ASP A 209 -22.07 5.90 19.34
CA ASP A 209 -21.00 5.65 20.32
C ASP A 209 -20.29 6.95 20.74
N LYS A 210 -20.21 7.93 19.82
CA LYS A 210 -19.45 9.18 19.96
C LYS A 210 -20.21 10.39 19.41
N GLY A 211 -21.53 10.44 19.62
CA GLY A 211 -22.39 11.58 19.28
C GLY A 211 -22.72 11.76 17.80
N LEU A 212 -21.85 11.34 16.86
CA LEU A 212 -22.12 11.33 15.42
C LEU A 212 -22.54 9.93 14.96
N LEU A 213 -23.66 9.83 14.24
CA LEU A 213 -24.11 8.59 13.60
C LEU A 213 -24.95 8.91 12.36
N GLU A 214 -24.30 8.91 11.21
CA GLU A 214 -24.90 9.24 9.92
C GLU A 214 -25.30 8.00 9.14
N LEU A 215 -26.52 8.04 8.61
CA LEU A 215 -27.03 7.08 7.64
C LEU A 215 -27.17 7.77 6.28
N GLY A 216 -26.54 7.19 5.26
CA GLY A 216 -26.52 7.77 3.91
C GLY A 216 -27.85 7.57 3.18
N GLU A 217 -28.26 6.32 2.96
CA GLU A 217 -29.45 6.02 2.14
C GLU A 217 -30.13 4.73 2.63
N LEU A 218 -31.44 4.61 2.45
CA LEU A 218 -32.25 3.44 2.78
C LEU A 218 -33.11 3.02 1.58
N ALA A 219 -33.04 1.75 1.18
CA ALA A 219 -33.81 1.18 0.09
C ALA A 219 -34.68 0.02 0.58
N LEU A 220 -35.95 0.03 0.21
CA LEU A 220 -36.95 -0.94 0.64
C LEU A 220 -37.40 -1.80 -0.55
N TYR A 221 -37.55 -3.10 -0.31
CA TYR A 221 -37.95 -4.08 -1.33
C TYR A 221 -39.25 -4.78 -0.92
N SER A 222 -40.12 -4.99 -1.90
CA SER A 222 -41.43 -5.61 -1.65
C SER A 222 -41.79 -6.70 -2.67
N ALA A 223 -42.45 -7.75 -2.19
CA ALA A 223 -43.03 -8.79 -3.04
C ALA A 223 -44.39 -8.39 -3.67
N VAL A 224 -45.08 -7.35 -3.16
CA VAL A 224 -46.43 -6.89 -3.62
C VAL A 224 -46.43 -5.35 -3.83
N GLY A 225 -47.07 -4.82 -4.89
CA GLY A 225 -47.10 -3.37 -5.22
C GLY A 225 -46.84 -3.06 -6.71
N GLU A 226 -47.47 -2.01 -7.26
CA GLU A 226 -47.46 -1.66 -8.71
C GLU A 226 -46.27 -0.79 -9.14
N SER A 227 -45.63 -0.04 -8.23
CA SER A 227 -44.52 0.87 -8.53
C SER A 227 -43.15 0.30 -8.14
N ARG A 228 -42.68 -0.71 -8.88
CA ARG A 228 -41.36 -1.33 -8.68
C ARG A 228 -40.39 -1.05 -9.81
N ASP A 229 -39.12 -0.98 -9.47
CA ASP A 229 -38.04 -1.04 -10.46
C ASP A 229 -37.76 -2.51 -10.90
N PRO A 230 -36.93 -2.74 -11.94
CA PRO A 230 -36.56 -4.09 -12.38
C PRO A 230 -35.82 -4.94 -11.33
N LEU A 231 -35.34 -4.34 -10.23
CA LEU A 231 -34.67 -5.01 -9.11
C LEU A 231 -35.63 -5.34 -7.95
N GLY A 232 -36.92 -5.01 -8.08
CA GLY A 232 -37.93 -5.23 -7.05
C GLY A 232 -37.91 -4.17 -5.93
N ARG A 233 -37.16 -3.07 -6.12
CA ARG A 233 -37.11 -1.93 -5.21
C ARG A 233 -38.38 -1.11 -5.36
N LEU A 234 -38.85 -0.58 -4.24
CA LEU A 234 -39.95 0.37 -4.20
C LEU A 234 -39.50 1.73 -4.76
N ASN A 235 -40.21 2.25 -5.76
CA ASN A 235 -40.08 3.66 -6.17
C ASN A 235 -40.98 4.51 -5.27
N VAL A 236 -40.59 4.68 -4.01
CA VAL A 236 -41.35 5.47 -3.03
C VAL A 236 -40.48 6.60 -2.54
N SER A 237 -40.96 7.83 -2.67
CA SER A 237 -40.46 8.99 -1.92
C SER A 237 -41.28 9.08 -0.64
N PRO A 238 -40.83 8.52 0.50
CA PRO A 238 -41.54 8.69 1.75
C PRO A 238 -41.65 10.17 2.08
N ALA A 239 -42.84 10.60 2.50
CA ALA A 239 -43.01 11.95 3.02
C ALA A 239 -42.65 11.93 4.51
N PRO A 240 -41.85 12.89 5.00
CA PRO A 240 -41.70 13.10 6.44
C PRO A 240 -43.08 13.32 7.05
N LEU A 241 -43.41 12.56 8.09
CA LEU A 241 -44.67 12.77 8.81
C LEU A 241 -44.59 14.12 9.51
N SER A 242 -45.27 15.13 8.96
CA SER A 242 -45.48 16.39 9.67
C SER A 242 -46.34 16.13 10.90
N ALA A 243 -45.68 15.92 12.05
CA ALA A 243 -46.22 15.85 13.40
C ALA A 243 -47.69 15.42 13.49
N ARG A 244 -47.96 14.10 13.47
CA ARG A 244 -49.20 13.59 14.07
C ARG A 244 -49.12 13.87 15.58
N ASN A 245 -49.86 14.86 16.03
CA ASN A 245 -50.24 15.08 17.44
C ASN A 245 -49.14 14.85 18.50
N GLY A 246 -48.12 15.72 18.52
CA GLY A 246 -47.52 16.18 19.78
C GLY A 246 -46.84 15.18 20.70
N THR A 247 -46.43 13.99 20.24
CA THR A 247 -45.54 13.10 21.00
C THR A 247 -44.43 12.56 20.11
N ASP A 248 -43.37 13.36 19.93
CA ASP A 248 -42.02 12.84 19.69
C ASP A 248 -41.68 11.93 20.89
N LEU A 249 -41.41 10.64 20.67
CA LEU A 249 -41.02 9.72 21.75
C LEU A 249 -39.68 10.13 22.42
N THR A 250 -38.91 11.04 21.83
CA THR A 250 -37.67 11.60 22.39
C THR A 250 -37.60 13.13 22.45
N GLY A 251 -38.62 13.86 21.95
CA GLY A 251 -38.64 15.33 21.88
C GLY A 251 -37.68 15.97 20.86
N ILE A 252 -37.06 15.19 19.96
CA ILE A 252 -36.05 15.68 19.00
C ILE A 252 -36.48 15.29 17.58
N THR A 253 -37.04 16.24 16.84
CA THR A 253 -37.34 16.11 15.41
C THR A 253 -36.08 16.41 14.59
N VAL A 254 -35.55 15.42 13.87
CA VAL A 254 -34.38 15.63 12.98
C VAL A 254 -34.85 16.14 11.61
N SER A 255 -34.43 17.35 11.23
CA SER A 255 -34.65 17.89 9.88
C SER A 255 -33.72 17.22 8.86
N GLY A 256 -34.21 16.99 7.64
CA GLY A 256 -33.38 16.43 6.55
C GLY A 256 -33.60 14.94 6.28
N ALA A 257 -34.73 14.39 6.76
CA ALA A 257 -35.14 13.01 6.53
C ALA A 257 -35.19 12.59 5.05
N ASP A 258 -35.36 13.56 4.15
CA ASP A 258 -35.33 13.34 2.70
C ASP A 258 -34.01 12.70 2.23
N ALA A 259 -32.90 12.94 2.95
CA ALA A 259 -31.59 12.35 2.67
C ALA A 259 -31.58 10.82 2.69
N LEU A 260 -32.55 10.17 3.34
CA LEU A 260 -32.60 8.71 3.36
C LEU A 260 -33.12 8.08 2.05
N PHE A 261 -33.74 8.89 1.17
CA PHE A 261 -34.43 8.41 -0.03
C PHE A 261 -34.22 9.32 -1.26
N ASP A 262 -33.33 10.31 -1.20
CA ASP A 262 -33.13 11.29 -2.27
C ASP A 262 -32.19 10.79 -3.38
N GLU A 263 -31.36 9.77 -3.11
CA GLU A 263 -30.37 9.22 -4.05
C GLU A 263 -30.60 7.73 -4.35
N GLN A 264 -31.86 7.31 -4.46
CA GLN A 264 -32.25 5.92 -4.75
C GLN A 264 -31.62 5.35 -6.03
N ASP A 265 -31.29 6.16 -7.03
CA ASP A 265 -30.60 5.71 -8.25
C ASP A 265 -29.19 5.16 -7.98
N THR A 266 -28.61 5.45 -6.81
CA THR A 266 -27.29 4.96 -6.40
C THR A 266 -27.30 3.53 -5.83
N VAL A 267 -28.48 3.01 -5.44
CA VAL A 267 -28.63 1.70 -4.78
C VAL A 267 -28.22 0.57 -5.76
N PRO A 268 -27.20 -0.24 -5.44
CA PRO A 268 -26.78 -1.33 -6.31
C PRO A 268 -27.68 -2.55 -6.13
N ALA A 269 -27.72 -3.40 -7.17
CA ALA A 269 -28.43 -4.68 -7.08
C ALA A 269 -27.89 -5.59 -5.95
N GLN A 270 -26.59 -5.53 -5.68
CA GLN A 270 -25.90 -6.28 -4.61
C GLN A 270 -24.69 -5.49 -4.09
N SER A 271 -24.40 -5.61 -2.80
CA SER A 271 -23.20 -5.03 -2.20
C SER A 271 -21.94 -5.79 -2.63
N THR A 272 -20.95 -5.08 -3.16
CA THR A 272 -19.68 -5.67 -3.63
C THR A 272 -18.52 -4.70 -3.40
N TRP A 273 -17.28 -5.17 -3.57
CA TRP A 273 -16.09 -4.31 -3.58
C TRP A 273 -16.18 -3.13 -4.57
N TYR A 274 -17.01 -3.23 -5.61
CA TYR A 274 -17.14 -2.21 -6.65
C TYR A 274 -17.95 -1.00 -6.17
N ASN A 275 -18.93 -1.20 -5.28
CA ASN A 275 -19.83 -0.16 -4.80
C ASN A 275 -19.68 0.17 -3.30
N SER A 276 -18.77 -0.52 -2.61
CA SER A 276 -18.58 -0.39 -1.17
C SER A 276 -17.10 -0.39 -0.78
N ALA A 277 -16.78 0.20 0.37
CA ALA A 277 -15.47 0.08 0.98
C ALA A 277 -15.18 -1.35 1.46
N TYR A 278 -13.91 -1.72 1.46
CA TYR A 278 -13.42 -3.00 1.98
C TYR A 278 -11.98 -2.87 2.46
N PHE A 279 -11.52 -3.80 3.31
CA PHE A 279 -10.17 -3.78 3.86
C PHE A 279 -9.85 -2.39 4.47
N ASP A 280 -8.61 -1.91 4.40
CA ASP A 280 -8.16 -0.63 4.98
C ASP A 280 -8.76 0.63 4.34
N GLU A 281 -9.63 0.52 3.32
CA GLU A 281 -10.37 1.69 2.79
C GLU A 281 -11.28 2.32 3.84
N ILE A 282 -11.81 1.50 4.76
CA ILE A 282 -12.67 1.94 5.87
C ILE A 282 -11.97 2.93 6.82
N TYR A 283 -10.64 2.94 6.82
CA TYR A 283 -9.83 3.85 7.64
C TYR A 283 -9.41 5.07 6.83
N HIS A 284 -8.82 4.85 5.66
CA HIS A 284 -8.15 5.92 4.93
C HIS A 284 -9.11 6.80 4.12
N ALA A 285 -10.13 6.21 3.48
CA ALA A 285 -11.16 6.99 2.79
C ALA A 285 -12.01 7.76 3.82
N ARG A 286 -12.33 7.13 4.96
CA ARG A 286 -12.96 7.77 6.11
C ARG A 286 -12.20 9.01 6.57
N THR A 287 -10.93 8.86 6.92
CA THR A 287 -10.15 9.99 7.43
C THR A 287 -9.92 11.07 6.39
N ALA A 288 -9.88 10.70 5.10
CA ALA A 288 -9.88 11.69 4.03
C ALA A 288 -11.18 12.53 4.02
N LEU A 289 -12.35 11.91 4.21
CA LEU A 289 -13.63 12.61 4.35
C LEU A 289 -13.68 13.46 5.63
N GLU A 290 -13.26 12.91 6.78
CA GLU A 290 -13.19 13.63 8.05
C GLU A 290 -12.36 14.92 7.90
N HIS A 291 -11.23 14.87 7.19
CA HIS A 291 -10.44 16.07 6.88
C HIS A 291 -11.15 17.08 5.97
N LEU A 292 -11.94 16.63 5.01
CA LEU A 292 -12.70 17.52 4.12
C LEU A 292 -13.83 18.24 4.84
N GLU A 293 -14.44 17.60 5.84
CA GLU A 293 -15.57 18.12 6.62
C GLU A 293 -15.16 18.87 7.90
N GLY A 294 -13.85 18.93 8.16
CA GLY A 294 -13.30 19.53 9.38
C GLY A 294 -13.65 18.73 10.64
N VAL A 295 -13.77 17.41 10.53
CA VAL A 295 -13.96 16.49 11.66
C VAL A 295 -12.58 16.01 12.13
N TYR A 296 -12.38 15.96 13.46
CA TYR A 296 -11.12 15.43 13.99
C TYR A 296 -11.07 13.92 13.68
N PRO A 297 -10.00 13.44 13.03
CA PRO A 297 -10.01 12.11 12.47
C PRO A 297 -9.96 11.02 13.53
N TYR A 298 -10.69 9.94 13.29
CA TYR A 298 -10.66 8.78 14.17
C TYR A 298 -9.34 7.99 14.04
N GLU A 299 -8.90 7.74 12.80
CA GLU A 299 -7.71 6.94 12.54
C GLU A 299 -6.46 7.83 12.38
N VAL A 300 -5.65 7.84 13.43
CA VAL A 300 -4.43 8.66 13.51
C VAL A 300 -3.15 7.83 13.63
N SER A 301 -3.19 6.56 13.21
CA SER A 301 -2.06 5.62 13.22
C SER A 301 -1.01 5.88 12.12
N HIS A 302 -1.30 6.80 11.20
CA HIS A 302 -0.39 7.16 10.11
C HIS A 302 -0.32 8.67 9.87
N PRO A 303 0.82 9.17 9.33
CA PRO A 303 0.95 10.55 8.88
C PRO A 303 -0.14 10.92 7.86
N PRO A 304 -0.58 12.19 7.85
CA PRO A 304 -1.86 12.54 7.22
C PRO A 304 -1.77 12.77 5.71
N LEU A 305 -0.61 13.08 5.15
CA LEU A 305 -0.52 13.56 3.76
C LEU A 305 -1.05 12.56 2.73
N GLY A 306 -0.88 11.25 2.97
CA GLY A 306 -1.44 10.22 2.09
C GLY A 306 -2.97 10.27 2.01
N LYS A 307 -3.62 10.53 3.16
CA LYS A 307 -5.08 10.65 3.27
C LYS A 307 -5.58 11.97 2.68
N LEU A 308 -4.79 13.05 2.80
CA LEU A 308 -5.07 14.31 2.12
C LEU A 308 -5.03 14.18 0.60
N ILE A 309 -4.11 13.37 0.06
CA ILE A 309 -4.09 13.06 -1.38
C ILE A 309 -5.34 12.26 -1.79
N ILE A 310 -5.79 11.30 -0.98
CA ILE A 310 -7.08 10.61 -1.21
C ILE A 310 -8.24 11.62 -1.23
N GLY A 311 -8.24 12.58 -0.31
CA GLY A 311 -9.25 13.65 -0.25
C GLY A 311 -9.36 14.48 -1.52
N LEU A 312 -8.27 14.65 -2.29
CA LEU A 312 -8.33 15.31 -3.60
C LEU A 312 -9.17 14.50 -4.60
N GLY A 313 -9.11 13.17 -4.56
CA GLY A 313 -9.94 12.30 -5.40
C GLY A 313 -11.42 12.42 -5.02
N ILE A 314 -11.71 12.35 -3.72
CA ILE A 314 -13.07 12.54 -3.18
C ILE A 314 -13.63 13.91 -3.58
N ARG A 315 -12.82 14.98 -3.49
CA ARG A 315 -13.26 16.34 -3.85
C ARG A 315 -13.60 16.49 -5.34
N VAL A 316 -13.02 15.68 -6.22
CA VAL A 316 -13.25 15.75 -7.67
C VAL A 316 -14.38 14.83 -8.12
N PHE A 317 -14.52 13.65 -7.51
CA PHE A 317 -15.44 12.58 -7.97
C PHE A 317 -16.52 12.20 -6.95
N GLY A 318 -16.63 12.93 -5.85
CA GLY A 318 -17.53 12.61 -4.73
C GLY A 318 -16.97 11.52 -3.80
N MET A 319 -17.65 11.30 -2.68
CA MET A 319 -17.39 10.20 -1.75
C MET A 319 -17.90 8.89 -2.35
N THR A 320 -17.20 8.42 -3.39
CA THR A 320 -17.54 7.23 -4.17
C THR A 320 -16.35 6.27 -4.22
N PRO A 321 -16.56 4.95 -4.40
CA PRO A 321 -15.48 3.98 -4.59
C PRO A 321 -14.47 4.36 -5.67
N PHE A 322 -14.95 4.94 -6.77
CA PHE A 322 -14.05 5.49 -7.78
C PHE A 322 -13.24 6.69 -7.24
N GLY A 323 -13.90 7.64 -6.58
CA GLY A 323 -13.29 8.88 -6.11
C GLY A 323 -12.15 8.68 -5.12
N TRP A 324 -12.33 7.84 -4.10
CA TRP A 324 -11.26 7.59 -3.12
C TRP A 324 -10.12 6.70 -3.65
N ARG A 325 -10.38 5.85 -4.66
CA ARG A 325 -9.35 5.01 -5.30
C ARG A 325 -8.56 5.74 -6.39
N PHE A 326 -9.13 6.77 -7.00
CA PHE A 326 -8.59 7.45 -8.18
C PHE A 326 -7.13 7.91 -8.01
N MET A 327 -6.83 8.61 -6.91
CA MET A 327 -5.51 9.22 -6.72
C MET A 327 -4.41 8.18 -6.49
N GLY A 328 -4.71 7.08 -5.80
CA GLY A 328 -3.78 5.96 -5.69
C GLY A 328 -3.46 5.38 -7.07
N THR A 329 -4.48 5.16 -7.90
CA THR A 329 -4.29 4.55 -9.23
C THR A 329 -3.52 5.49 -10.16
N LEU A 330 -3.82 6.78 -10.13
CA LEU A 330 -3.09 7.80 -10.88
C LEU A 330 -1.60 7.84 -10.50
N PHE A 331 -1.29 7.77 -9.21
CA PHE A 331 0.10 7.74 -8.74
C PHE A 331 0.81 6.46 -9.19
N GLY A 332 0.14 5.31 -9.16
CA GLY A 332 0.63 4.06 -9.73
C GLY A 332 0.98 4.19 -11.22
N VAL A 333 0.10 4.76 -12.03
CA VAL A 333 0.37 5.03 -13.46
C VAL A 333 1.57 5.97 -13.62
N CYS A 334 1.67 7.03 -12.81
CA CYS A 334 2.77 7.99 -12.84
C CYS A 334 4.12 7.38 -12.41
N MET A 335 4.15 6.29 -11.63
CA MET A 335 5.40 5.59 -11.30
C MET A 335 6.10 5.07 -12.57
N LEU A 336 5.35 4.67 -13.60
CA LEU A 336 5.90 4.07 -14.82
C LEU A 336 6.85 5.00 -15.61
N PRO A 337 6.45 6.23 -15.99
CA PRO A 337 7.37 7.15 -16.65
C PRO A 337 8.58 7.51 -15.79
N ILE A 338 8.39 7.67 -14.47
CA ILE A 338 9.51 7.96 -13.56
C ILE A 338 10.49 6.79 -13.55
N LEU A 339 10.00 5.56 -13.38
CA LEU A 339 10.82 4.35 -13.38
C LEU A 339 11.50 4.12 -14.72
N TYR A 340 10.82 4.36 -15.84
CA TYR A 340 11.41 4.25 -17.18
C TYR A 340 12.61 5.20 -17.32
N VAL A 341 12.43 6.47 -16.97
CA VAL A 341 13.50 7.47 -17.03
C VAL A 341 14.62 7.10 -16.06
N PHE A 342 14.29 6.54 -14.90
CA PHE A 342 15.29 6.09 -13.92
C PHE A 342 16.12 4.91 -14.46
N LEU A 343 15.47 3.87 -15.00
CA LEU A 343 16.12 2.74 -15.66
C LEU A 343 16.97 3.19 -16.85
N LYS A 344 16.45 4.13 -17.66
CA LYS A 344 17.20 4.73 -18.76
C LYS A 344 18.44 5.46 -18.23
N ASN A 345 18.31 6.28 -17.18
CA ASN A 345 19.43 6.98 -16.54
C ASN A 345 20.50 6.01 -15.98
N LEU A 346 20.08 4.86 -15.44
CA LEU A 346 20.96 3.81 -14.88
C LEU A 346 21.67 2.97 -15.95
N PHE A 347 20.97 2.56 -17.00
CA PHE A 347 21.44 1.50 -17.92
C PHE A 347 21.67 1.98 -19.35
N GLY A 348 21.06 3.10 -19.75
CA GLY A 348 21.21 3.74 -21.06
C GLY A 348 20.50 3.06 -22.23
N ARG A 349 19.95 1.85 -22.05
CA ARG A 349 19.33 1.09 -23.14
C ARG A 349 17.81 1.15 -23.08
N THR A 350 17.21 1.52 -24.20
CA THR A 350 15.75 1.51 -24.43
C THR A 350 15.15 0.14 -24.13
N ALA A 351 15.76 -0.95 -24.61
CA ALA A 351 15.26 -2.30 -24.35
C ALA A 351 15.22 -2.65 -22.86
N VAL A 352 16.24 -2.28 -22.09
CA VAL A 352 16.30 -2.55 -20.64
C VAL A 352 15.31 -1.68 -19.88
N ALA A 353 15.21 -0.40 -20.23
CA ALA A 353 14.24 0.51 -19.64
C ALA A 353 12.81 0.05 -19.90
N ALA A 354 12.48 -0.29 -21.16
CA ALA A 354 11.17 -0.82 -21.52
C ALA A 354 10.87 -2.15 -20.81
N CYS A 355 11.78 -3.12 -20.82
CA CYS A 355 11.60 -4.40 -20.13
C CYS A 355 11.41 -4.22 -18.62
N GLY A 356 12.23 -3.41 -17.97
CA GLY A 356 12.11 -3.15 -16.53
C GLY A 356 10.82 -2.41 -16.17
N THR A 357 10.42 -1.41 -16.95
CA THR A 357 9.13 -0.74 -16.76
C THR A 357 7.96 -1.69 -17.01
N CYS A 358 8.03 -2.58 -18.00
CA CYS A 358 7.03 -3.64 -18.20
C CYS A 358 6.96 -4.58 -16.99
N LEU A 359 8.10 -5.02 -16.44
CA LEU A 359 8.10 -5.88 -15.25
C LEU A 359 7.37 -5.24 -14.08
N PHE A 360 7.53 -3.92 -13.86
CA PHE A 360 6.81 -3.20 -12.82
C PHE A 360 5.34 -2.91 -13.18
N ALA A 361 5.05 -2.53 -14.42
CA ALA A 361 3.69 -2.28 -14.89
C ALA A 361 2.82 -3.54 -14.77
N PHE A 362 3.37 -4.71 -15.07
CA PHE A 362 2.65 -5.98 -15.02
C PHE A 362 2.96 -6.79 -13.75
N ASP A 363 3.36 -6.10 -12.69
CA ASP A 363 3.46 -6.66 -11.35
C ASP A 363 2.10 -6.67 -10.63
N PHE A 364 1.83 -7.73 -9.90
CA PHE A 364 0.54 -7.96 -9.25
C PHE A 364 0.35 -7.05 -8.02
N MET A 365 1.43 -6.84 -7.25
CA MET A 365 1.42 -6.01 -6.05
C MET A 365 1.26 -4.55 -6.45
N HIS A 366 1.96 -4.12 -7.51
CA HIS A 366 1.79 -2.77 -8.06
C HIS A 366 0.34 -2.51 -8.48
N LEU A 367 -0.29 -3.41 -9.25
CA LEU A 367 -1.68 -3.23 -9.66
C LEU A 367 -2.64 -3.19 -8.46
N THR A 368 -2.54 -4.18 -7.57
CA THR A 368 -3.50 -4.33 -6.46
C THR A 368 -3.38 -3.21 -5.42
N GLN A 369 -2.15 -2.83 -5.03
CA GLN A 369 -1.91 -1.74 -4.08
C GLN A 369 -2.33 -0.37 -4.60
N THR A 370 -2.17 -0.12 -5.90
CA THR A 370 -2.48 1.19 -6.46
C THR A 370 -3.97 1.37 -6.76
N ARG A 371 -4.74 0.28 -6.78
CA ARG A 371 -6.20 0.30 -7.02
C ARG A 371 -7.05 0.44 -5.77
N ILE A 372 -6.50 0.13 -4.60
CA ILE A 372 -7.19 0.29 -3.32
C ILE A 372 -6.81 1.64 -2.70
N ALA A 373 -7.73 2.27 -1.96
CA ALA A 373 -7.47 3.54 -1.27
C ALA A 373 -6.62 3.34 0.00
N THR A 374 -5.37 2.92 -0.16
CA THR A 374 -4.37 2.85 0.91
C THR A 374 -3.22 3.82 0.69
N ILE A 375 -2.55 4.18 1.79
CA ILE A 375 -1.46 5.18 1.78
C ILE A 375 -0.12 4.61 1.28
N ASP A 376 0.01 3.30 1.13
CA ASP A 376 1.21 2.59 0.66
C ASP A 376 1.71 3.11 -0.69
N THR A 377 0.78 3.32 -1.62
CA THR A 377 1.04 3.78 -2.97
C THR A 377 1.81 5.11 -2.99
N TYR A 378 1.42 6.06 -2.15
CA TYR A 378 2.10 7.34 -2.06
C TYR A 378 3.50 7.19 -1.47
N GLY A 379 3.67 6.34 -0.46
CA GLY A 379 4.98 5.99 0.09
C GLY A 379 5.94 5.48 -0.98
N VAL A 380 5.51 4.49 -1.78
CA VAL A 380 6.34 3.92 -2.86
C VAL A 380 6.65 4.94 -3.95
N PHE A 381 5.68 5.78 -4.33
CA PHE A 381 5.86 6.82 -5.34
C PHE A 381 6.97 7.80 -4.93
N PHE A 382 6.94 8.27 -3.68
CA PHE A 382 7.94 9.21 -3.17
C PHE A 382 9.29 8.56 -2.90
N ILE A 383 9.32 7.26 -2.51
CA ILE A 383 10.57 6.48 -2.45
C ILE A 383 11.22 6.44 -3.84
N LEU A 384 10.47 6.12 -4.89
CA LEU A 384 10.99 6.09 -6.26
C LEU A 384 11.61 7.44 -6.66
N LEU A 385 10.92 8.56 -6.40
CA LEU A 385 11.41 9.89 -6.71
C LEU A 385 12.66 10.28 -5.91
N MET A 386 12.68 10.05 -4.59
CA MET A 386 13.81 10.46 -3.75
C MET A 386 15.10 9.72 -4.13
N TYR A 387 15.02 8.42 -4.49
CA TYR A 387 16.16 7.64 -4.98
C TYR A 387 16.56 8.05 -6.40
N PHE A 388 15.59 8.34 -7.27
CA PHE A 388 15.85 8.81 -8.62
C PHE A 388 16.66 10.11 -8.63
N PHE A 389 16.27 11.10 -7.82
CA PHE A 389 17.00 12.37 -7.75
C PHE A 389 18.33 12.25 -7.01
N LEU A 390 18.42 11.40 -5.98
CA LEU A 390 19.71 11.11 -5.35
C LEU A 390 20.68 10.48 -6.35
N TYR A 391 20.22 9.53 -7.18
CA TYR A 391 21.04 8.92 -8.22
C TYR A 391 21.59 9.97 -9.20
N ARG A 392 20.76 10.93 -9.63
CA ARG A 392 21.19 12.04 -10.47
C ARG A 392 22.27 12.90 -9.81
N TYR A 393 22.18 13.14 -8.50
CA TYR A 393 23.26 13.81 -7.76
C TYR A 393 24.56 12.97 -7.72
N LEU A 394 24.44 11.67 -7.43
CA LEU A 394 25.59 10.78 -7.30
C LEU A 394 26.39 10.67 -8.60
N THR A 395 25.71 10.63 -9.75
CA THR A 395 26.33 10.55 -11.09
C THR A 395 27.09 11.81 -11.53
N LEU A 396 26.89 12.97 -10.87
CA LEU A 396 27.64 14.18 -11.22
C LEU A 396 29.15 13.99 -11.02
N PRO A 397 30.00 14.38 -11.98
CA PRO A 397 31.45 14.30 -11.82
C PRO A 397 31.97 15.06 -10.59
N ALA A 398 33.07 14.59 -10.00
CA ALA A 398 33.78 15.35 -8.96
C ALA A 398 34.27 16.69 -9.55
N GLY A 399 34.26 17.76 -8.74
CA GLY A 399 34.53 19.12 -9.21
C GLY A 399 33.35 19.83 -9.90
N THR A 400 32.19 19.19 -10.04
CA THR A 400 30.99 19.85 -10.57
C THR A 400 30.57 21.04 -9.68
N PRO A 401 30.23 22.21 -10.25
CA PRO A 401 29.79 23.37 -9.47
C PRO A 401 28.58 23.05 -8.58
N PHE A 402 28.57 23.57 -7.35
CA PHE A 402 27.50 23.36 -6.36
C PHE A 402 26.09 23.56 -6.93
N ARG A 403 25.87 24.60 -7.75
CA ARG A 403 24.56 24.92 -8.34
C ARG A 403 23.96 23.77 -9.15
N ARG A 404 24.78 22.96 -9.82
CA ARG A 404 24.30 21.80 -10.60
C ARG A 404 23.92 20.61 -9.72
N GLY A 405 24.58 20.46 -8.56
CA GLY A 405 24.24 19.44 -7.56
C GLY A 405 23.06 19.82 -6.67
N ALA A 406 22.77 21.12 -6.54
CA ALA A 406 21.77 21.64 -5.62
C ALA A 406 20.34 21.18 -5.95
N LEU A 407 19.92 21.26 -7.22
CA LEU A 407 18.54 20.90 -7.60
C LEU A 407 18.23 19.41 -7.38
N PRO A 408 19.06 18.44 -7.82
CA PRO A 408 18.80 17.03 -7.52
C PRO A 408 18.81 16.71 -6.01
N LEU A 409 19.68 17.35 -5.22
CA LEU A 409 19.67 17.20 -3.76
C LEU A 409 18.38 17.76 -3.14
N PHE A 410 17.97 18.95 -3.56
CA PHE A 410 16.73 19.58 -3.12
C PHE A 410 15.52 18.71 -3.44
N LEU A 411 15.39 18.23 -4.69
CA LEU A 411 14.27 17.39 -5.09
C LEU A 411 14.29 16.04 -4.35
N SER A 412 15.46 15.44 -4.14
CA SER A 412 15.58 14.23 -3.33
C SER A 412 15.10 14.43 -1.90
N GLY A 413 15.54 15.52 -1.24
CA GLY A 413 15.10 15.88 0.12
C GLY A 413 13.62 16.27 0.21
N LEU A 414 13.11 16.99 -0.78
CA LEU A 414 11.70 17.38 -0.90
C LEU A 414 10.79 16.15 -0.94
N PHE A 415 11.04 15.22 -1.87
CA PHE A 415 10.22 14.01 -2.00
C PHE A 415 10.41 13.04 -0.82
N TRP A 416 11.59 13.04 -0.19
CA TRP A 416 11.78 12.38 1.11
C TRP A 416 10.82 12.94 2.17
N GLY A 417 10.75 14.27 2.34
CA GLY A 417 9.85 14.90 3.31
C GLY A 417 8.36 14.67 3.03
N ILE A 418 7.95 14.80 1.77
CA ILE A 418 6.56 14.51 1.33
C ILE A 418 6.24 13.02 1.57
N GLY A 419 7.17 12.12 1.25
CA GLY A 419 6.99 10.69 1.49
C GLY A 419 6.88 10.33 2.96
N ALA A 420 7.74 10.88 3.82
CA ALA A 420 7.68 10.68 5.27
C ALA A 420 6.35 11.15 5.86
N ALA A 421 5.84 12.30 5.38
CA ALA A 421 4.53 12.84 5.75
C ALA A 421 3.34 12.01 5.24
N SER A 422 3.57 11.06 4.33
CA SER A 422 2.56 10.13 3.82
C SER A 422 2.62 8.76 4.52
N LYS A 423 3.82 8.21 4.74
CA LYS A 423 4.01 6.92 5.42
C LYS A 423 5.42 6.79 6.01
N TRP A 424 5.53 6.28 7.24
CA TRP A 424 6.83 6.09 7.92
C TRP A 424 7.76 5.07 7.26
N THR A 425 7.26 4.16 6.42
CA THR A 425 8.12 3.25 5.65
C THR A 425 9.12 4.00 4.77
N VAL A 426 8.80 5.24 4.35
CA VAL A 426 9.74 6.08 3.62
C VAL A 426 10.99 6.40 4.47
N ILE A 427 10.86 6.45 5.81
CA ILE A 427 11.98 6.72 6.74
C ILE A 427 13.06 5.66 6.65
N TYR A 428 12.66 4.42 6.43
CA TYR A 428 13.59 3.32 6.17
C TYR A 428 14.42 3.58 4.90
N GLY A 429 13.79 4.14 3.87
CA GLY A 429 14.48 4.59 2.67
C GLY A 429 15.45 5.73 2.90
N ALA A 430 15.12 6.70 3.75
CA ALA A 430 16.05 7.80 4.05
C ALA A 430 17.36 7.32 4.68
N ALA A 431 17.33 6.26 5.49
CA ALA A 431 18.56 5.64 5.99
C ALA A 431 19.44 5.13 4.82
N GLY A 432 18.83 4.50 3.83
CA GLY A 432 19.51 4.10 2.59
C GLY A 432 20.06 5.30 1.79
N LEU A 433 19.28 6.39 1.68
CA LEU A 433 19.73 7.63 1.04
C LEU A 433 20.96 8.20 1.74
N ALA A 434 20.95 8.27 3.08
CA ALA A 434 22.05 8.80 3.87
C ALA A 434 23.34 7.99 3.63
N VAL A 435 23.26 6.66 3.67
CA VAL A 435 24.40 5.77 3.38
C VAL A 435 24.93 6.03 1.97
N LEU A 436 24.06 6.04 0.96
CA LEU A 436 24.45 6.30 -0.43
C LEU A 436 25.05 7.70 -0.63
N TYR A 437 24.49 8.71 0.05
CA TYR A 437 24.97 10.08 0.01
C TYR A 437 26.40 10.19 0.55
N PHE A 438 26.69 9.60 1.71
CA PHE A 438 28.04 9.64 2.29
C PHE A 438 29.05 8.82 1.50
N ILE A 439 28.65 7.65 0.96
CA ILE A 439 29.50 6.89 0.03
C ILE A 439 29.80 7.74 -1.22
N GLY A 440 28.79 8.44 -1.75
CA GLY A 440 28.93 9.36 -2.88
C GLY A 440 29.87 10.53 -2.60
N LEU A 441 29.74 11.17 -1.43
CA LEU A 441 30.65 12.24 -1.00
C LEU A 441 32.08 11.74 -0.88
N HIS A 442 32.28 10.58 -0.26
CA HIS A 442 33.60 9.96 -0.13
C HIS A 442 34.21 9.67 -1.51
N ALA A 443 33.41 9.14 -2.45
CA ALA A 443 33.84 8.89 -3.82
C ALA A 443 34.24 10.19 -4.56
N LYS A 444 33.45 11.28 -4.40
CA LYS A 444 33.77 12.58 -4.99
C LYS A 444 35.01 13.22 -4.38
N TRP A 445 35.23 13.07 -3.07
CA TRP A 445 36.44 13.53 -2.39
C TRP A 445 37.69 12.84 -2.96
N ARG A 446 37.65 11.51 -3.08
CA ARG A 446 38.75 10.69 -3.63
C ARG A 446 39.08 11.01 -5.08
N ALA A 447 38.08 11.44 -5.86
CA ALA A 447 38.21 11.75 -7.28
C ALA A 447 38.27 13.26 -7.57
N TRP A 448 38.45 14.11 -6.56
CA TRP A 448 38.39 15.55 -6.73
C TRP A 448 39.54 16.05 -7.63
N PRO A 449 39.27 16.94 -8.61
CA PRO A 449 40.32 17.43 -9.52
C PRO A 449 41.41 18.19 -8.75
N VAL A 450 42.66 17.97 -9.18
CA VAL A 450 43.86 18.62 -8.62
C VAL A 450 44.46 19.51 -9.71
N GLY A 451 44.72 20.78 -9.40
CA GLY A 451 45.31 21.76 -10.32
C GLY A 451 45.01 23.20 -9.89
N GLU A 452 45.75 24.19 -10.40
CA GLU A 452 45.59 25.60 -10.00
C GLU A 452 44.20 26.17 -10.31
N GLN A 453 43.57 25.70 -11.40
CA GLN A 453 42.22 26.11 -11.80
C GLN A 453 41.12 25.20 -11.23
N ALA A 454 41.47 24.19 -10.43
CA ALA A 454 40.50 23.26 -9.87
C ALA A 454 39.67 23.93 -8.75
N PRO A 455 38.35 23.71 -8.70
CA PRO A 455 37.52 24.24 -7.63
C PRO A 455 37.98 23.69 -6.28
N ARG A 456 37.97 24.51 -5.23
CA ARG A 456 38.36 24.05 -3.88
C ARG A 456 37.28 23.13 -3.30
N PHE A 457 37.69 21.97 -2.79
CA PHE A 457 36.76 20.98 -2.22
C PHE A 457 36.08 21.48 -0.95
N ALA A 458 36.82 22.05 0.01
CA ALA A 458 36.26 22.40 1.32
C ALA A 458 35.09 23.42 1.24
N PRO A 459 35.17 24.54 0.50
CA PRO A 459 34.03 25.44 0.34
C PRO A 459 32.83 24.80 -0.37
N TRP A 460 33.09 23.92 -1.34
CA TRP A 460 32.02 23.17 -2.02
C TRP A 460 31.34 22.20 -1.06
N LEU A 461 32.12 21.48 -0.24
CA LEU A 461 31.63 20.54 0.76
C LEU A 461 30.75 21.25 1.79
N VAL A 462 31.21 22.36 2.37
CA VAL A 462 30.44 23.13 3.37
C VAL A 462 29.09 23.58 2.78
N LYS A 463 29.09 24.17 1.58
CA LYS A 463 27.83 24.56 0.90
C LYS A 463 26.90 23.37 0.67
N THR A 464 27.45 22.24 0.25
CA THR A 464 26.70 21.01 0.00
C THR A 464 26.11 20.43 1.30
N LEU A 465 26.87 20.42 2.39
CA LEU A 465 26.41 19.95 3.70
C LEU A 465 25.33 20.88 4.28
N LEU A 466 25.51 22.20 4.20
CA LEU A 466 24.49 23.16 4.63
C LEU A 466 23.19 23.01 3.83
N LEU A 467 23.28 22.89 2.50
CA LEU A 467 22.11 22.61 1.67
C LEU A 467 21.48 21.26 2.03
N SER A 468 22.29 20.24 2.30
CA SER A 468 21.77 18.91 2.66
C SER A 468 21.07 18.93 4.00
N ALA A 469 21.57 19.65 5.01
CA ALA A 469 20.86 19.86 6.27
C ALA A 469 19.51 20.56 6.05
N LEU A 470 19.46 21.57 5.19
CA LEU A 470 18.20 22.21 4.80
C LEU A 470 17.24 21.23 4.11
N CYS A 471 17.72 20.47 3.12
CA CYS A 471 16.88 19.63 2.26
C CYS A 471 16.45 18.31 2.92
N PHE A 472 17.25 17.73 3.82
CA PHE A 472 16.99 16.41 4.41
C PHE A 472 16.56 16.48 5.88
N VAL A 473 16.63 17.65 6.52
CA VAL A 473 16.18 17.85 7.91
C VAL A 473 15.12 18.94 8.00
N ALA A 474 15.48 20.19 7.71
CA ALA A 474 14.59 21.33 7.97
C ALA A 474 13.33 21.32 7.08
N ILE A 475 13.49 21.19 5.76
CA ILE A 475 12.36 21.15 4.82
C ILE A 475 11.43 19.94 5.10
N PRO A 476 11.95 18.71 5.24
CA PRO A 476 11.13 17.55 5.62
C PRO A 476 10.37 17.74 6.93
N ALA A 477 11.02 18.28 7.97
CA ALA A 477 10.36 18.55 9.25
C ALA A 477 9.21 19.58 9.09
N CYS A 478 9.42 20.63 8.30
CA CYS A 478 8.37 21.59 7.97
C CYS A 478 7.21 20.95 7.22
N ILE A 479 7.47 20.18 6.16
CA ILE A 479 6.43 19.49 5.37
C ILE A 479 5.63 18.54 6.25
N TYR A 480 6.34 17.78 7.09
CA TYR A 480 5.74 16.83 8.00
C TYR A 480 4.81 17.51 9.02
N CYS A 481 5.28 18.58 9.66
CA CYS A 481 4.46 19.37 10.59
C CYS A 481 3.26 20.02 9.88
N LEU A 482 3.45 20.62 8.71
CA LEU A 482 2.39 21.26 7.92
C LEU A 482 1.32 20.25 7.45
N SER A 483 1.65 18.97 7.32
CA SER A 483 0.67 17.96 6.95
C SER A 483 -0.44 17.80 8.01
N TYR A 484 -0.21 18.22 9.27
CA TYR A 484 -1.19 18.18 10.35
C TYR A 484 -2.14 19.39 10.39
N LEU A 485 -2.05 20.32 9.43
CA LEU A 485 -2.97 21.48 9.36
C LEU A 485 -4.46 21.08 9.41
N PRO A 486 -4.93 20.01 8.75
CA PRO A 486 -6.34 19.61 8.83
C PRO A 486 -6.78 19.12 10.23
N TYR A 487 -5.87 18.61 11.05
CA TYR A 487 -6.16 18.24 12.45
C TYR A 487 -6.36 19.51 13.27
N ALA A 488 -5.52 20.51 13.02
CA ALA A 488 -5.59 21.81 13.65
C ALA A 488 -6.81 22.64 13.22
N GLN A 489 -7.40 22.33 12.06
CA GLN A 489 -8.60 22.98 11.52
C GLN A 489 -9.90 22.23 11.87
N ALA A 490 -9.80 21.11 12.58
CA ALA A 490 -10.97 20.33 12.96
C ALA A 490 -11.86 21.11 13.95
N LYS A 491 -13.18 20.93 13.82
CA LYS A 491 -14.20 21.53 14.69
C LYS A 491 -13.93 21.17 16.16
N GLY A 492 -13.98 22.17 17.03
CA GLY A 492 -13.70 22.01 18.46
C GLY A 492 -12.21 22.02 18.84
N VAL A 493 -11.30 22.24 17.88
CA VAL A 493 -9.87 22.45 18.17
C VAL A 493 -9.56 23.94 18.18
N ASP A 494 -9.19 24.47 19.34
CA ASP A 494 -8.78 25.88 19.50
C ASP A 494 -7.34 26.09 19.06
N LEU A 495 -7.13 26.35 17.75
CA LEU A 495 -5.82 26.71 17.22
C LEU A 495 -5.65 28.23 17.16
N SER A 496 -4.62 28.76 17.83
CA SER A 496 -4.20 30.16 17.66
C SER A 496 -2.88 30.25 16.90
N PHE A 497 -2.77 31.23 16.00
CA PHE A 497 -1.50 31.55 15.31
C PHE A 497 -0.40 31.91 16.32
N ALA A 498 -0.75 32.60 17.41
CA ALA A 498 0.18 32.91 18.49
C ALA A 498 0.70 31.65 19.19
N ASN A 499 -0.18 30.68 19.45
CA ASN A 499 0.19 29.41 20.10
C ASN A 499 0.98 28.52 19.16
N THR A 500 0.71 28.55 17.85
CA THR A 500 1.52 27.89 16.82
C THR A 500 2.95 28.44 16.77
N LEU A 501 3.12 29.77 16.84
CA LEU A 501 4.45 30.39 16.86
C LEU A 501 5.20 30.10 18.17
N ALA A 502 4.51 30.17 19.31
CA ALA A 502 5.06 29.82 20.62
C ALA A 502 5.50 28.35 20.65
N GLY A 503 4.63 27.43 20.23
CA GLY A 503 4.94 26.00 20.16
C GLY A 503 6.09 25.68 19.20
N ALA A 504 6.25 26.40 18.09
CA ALA A 504 7.41 26.24 17.21
C ALA A 504 8.73 26.66 17.88
N ARG A 505 8.71 27.72 18.71
CA ARG A 505 9.88 28.18 19.47
C ARG A 505 10.24 27.22 20.62
N GLU A 506 9.23 26.70 21.31
CA GLU A 506 9.38 25.84 22.49
C GLU A 506 9.69 24.39 22.14
N SER A 507 9.20 23.89 21.00
CA SER A 507 9.42 22.51 20.55
C SER A 507 10.86 22.21 20.15
N LEU A 508 11.59 23.16 19.55
CA LEU A 508 12.94 22.89 19.04
C LEU A 508 13.95 22.50 20.14
N PRO A 509 14.05 23.22 21.29
CA PRO A 509 14.88 22.80 22.40
C PRO A 509 14.49 21.42 22.98
N VAL A 510 13.18 21.16 23.13
CA VAL A 510 12.64 19.89 23.67
C VAL A 510 12.98 18.72 22.75
N LEU A 511 12.77 18.88 21.44
CA LEU A 511 13.09 17.86 20.44
C LEU A 511 14.61 17.56 20.42
N ILE A 512 15.45 18.59 20.49
CA ILE A 512 16.91 18.43 20.57
C ILE A 512 17.31 17.72 21.87
N GLN A 513 16.70 18.07 23.00
CA GLN A 513 16.97 17.46 24.30
C GLN A 513 16.62 15.97 24.31
N ASN A 514 15.51 15.59 23.67
CA ASN A 514 15.05 14.20 23.58
C ASN A 514 15.96 13.32 22.70
N LEU A 515 16.68 13.89 21.72
CA LEU A 515 17.64 13.13 20.88
C LEU A 515 18.81 12.52 21.68
N TRP A 516 19.15 13.08 22.84
CA TRP A 516 20.29 12.65 23.67
C TRP A 516 19.90 11.75 24.84
N GLY A 517 18.66 11.25 24.88
CA GLY A 517 18.23 10.19 25.79
C GLY A 517 18.23 10.55 27.28
N ARG A 518 18.27 11.84 27.64
CA ARG A 518 18.37 12.25 29.07
C ARG A 518 17.12 12.01 29.92
N TYR A 519 16.01 11.54 29.33
CA TYR A 519 14.77 11.23 30.07
C TYR A 519 14.07 9.95 29.57
N THR A 520 14.81 8.91 29.20
CA THR A 520 14.25 7.55 29.04
C THR A 520 14.15 6.78 30.37
N GLY A 521 13.99 7.50 31.48
CA GLY A 521 13.70 6.93 32.80
C GLY A 521 12.22 7.05 33.11
N GLY A 522 11.45 5.99 32.88
CA GLY A 522 10.08 5.80 33.40
C GLY A 522 8.95 6.69 32.85
N GLU A 523 9.21 7.91 32.40
CA GLU A 523 8.16 8.90 32.06
C GLU A 523 7.86 9.10 30.56
N GLY A 524 8.53 8.37 29.66
CA GLY A 524 8.27 8.45 28.22
C GLY A 524 8.65 9.78 27.56
N PHE A 525 8.37 9.94 26.27
CA PHE A 525 8.62 11.17 25.52
C PHE A 525 7.80 12.32 26.11
N GLN A 526 8.45 13.38 26.60
CA GLN A 526 7.78 14.54 27.23
C GLN A 526 7.12 15.48 26.21
N ALA A 527 6.26 14.95 25.32
CA ALA A 527 5.39 15.75 24.46
C ALA A 527 4.55 16.77 25.26
N ALA A 528 4.25 16.45 26.52
CA ALA A 528 3.51 17.29 27.46
C ALA A 528 4.11 18.70 27.68
N SER A 529 5.38 18.92 27.32
CA SER A 529 6.04 20.23 27.41
C SER A 529 5.83 21.12 26.17
N ILE A 530 5.28 20.59 25.08
CA ILE A 530 4.93 21.36 23.88
C ILE A 530 3.45 21.78 24.01
N PRO A 531 3.09 23.06 23.81
CA PRO A 531 1.70 23.50 23.84
C PRO A 531 0.82 22.68 22.90
N LYS A 532 -0.18 21.97 23.43
CA LYS A 532 -1.03 21.03 22.67
C LYS A 532 -1.96 21.71 21.68
N ASP A 533 -2.24 22.98 21.91
CA ASP A 533 -2.99 23.91 21.07
C ASP A 533 -2.12 24.60 19.99
N SER A 534 -0.93 24.05 19.74
CA SER A 534 -0.04 24.45 18.65
C SER A 534 0.07 23.34 17.60
N LEU A 535 0.30 23.70 16.34
CA LEU A 535 0.50 22.71 15.27
C LEU A 535 1.64 21.70 15.57
N PRO A 536 2.82 22.12 16.10
CA PRO A 536 3.85 21.17 16.53
C PRO A 536 3.41 20.27 17.69
N GLY A 537 2.59 20.77 18.61
CA GLY A 537 2.02 19.99 19.72
C GLY A 537 1.06 18.91 19.23
N ILE A 538 0.11 19.28 18.36
CA ILE A 538 -0.81 18.33 17.70
C ILE A 538 -0.01 17.26 16.95
N MET A 539 0.98 17.66 16.16
CA MET A 539 1.84 16.73 15.43
C MET A 539 2.56 15.78 16.41
N ALA A 540 3.16 16.30 17.48
CA ALA A 540 3.92 15.51 18.46
C ALA A 540 3.05 14.52 19.25
N ASP A 541 1.86 14.93 19.69
CA ASP A 541 0.89 14.06 20.37
C ASP A 541 0.46 12.92 19.44
N ASN A 542 0.17 13.23 18.17
CA ASN A 542 -0.13 12.22 17.17
C ASN A 542 1.09 11.31 16.88
N GLN A 543 2.33 11.82 16.87
CA GLN A 543 3.53 10.97 16.73
C GLN A 543 3.64 9.95 17.86
N TRP A 544 3.42 10.40 19.09
CA TRP A 544 3.53 9.57 20.26
C TRP A 544 2.44 8.48 20.27
N PHE A 545 1.20 8.86 19.95
CA PHE A 545 0.13 7.89 19.72
C PHE A 545 0.49 6.88 18.63
N MET A 546 0.97 7.34 17.46
CA MET A 546 1.35 6.44 16.37
C MET A 546 2.43 5.44 16.78
N LEU A 547 3.48 5.91 17.48
CA LEU A 547 4.57 5.05 17.93
C LEU A 547 4.05 3.97 18.90
N THR A 548 3.31 4.38 19.92
CA THR A 548 2.77 3.46 20.95
C THR A 548 1.71 2.52 20.37
N TYR A 549 0.88 3.00 19.44
CA TYR A 549 -0.07 2.17 18.69
C TYR A 549 0.67 1.06 17.93
N HIS A 550 1.64 1.41 17.08
CA HIS A 550 2.38 0.43 16.27
C HIS A 550 3.23 -0.53 17.12
N GLU A 551 3.76 -0.07 18.25
CA GLU A 551 4.40 -0.95 19.24
C GLU A 551 3.41 -1.96 19.83
N GLY A 552 2.17 -1.54 20.11
CA GLY A 552 1.14 -2.38 20.75
C GLY A 552 0.37 -3.35 19.84
N VAL A 553 0.48 -3.27 18.50
CA VAL A 553 -0.29 -4.14 17.59
C VAL A 553 0.28 -5.56 17.50
N HIS A 554 -0.08 -6.39 18.47
CA HIS A 554 0.28 -7.82 18.51
C HIS A 554 -0.91 -8.78 18.29
N ALA A 555 -2.10 -8.24 18.01
CA ALA A 555 -3.28 -9.05 17.74
C ALA A 555 -3.04 -10.03 16.58
N ALA A 556 -3.40 -11.29 16.79
CA ALA A 556 -3.28 -12.31 15.77
C ALA A 556 -4.26 -12.01 14.62
N HIS A 557 -3.75 -12.01 13.39
CA HIS A 557 -4.58 -11.83 12.19
C HIS A 557 -4.38 -13.01 11.24
N PRO A 558 -5.46 -13.62 10.71
CA PRO A 558 -5.37 -14.84 9.89
C PRO A 558 -4.54 -14.65 8.62
N TYR A 559 -4.56 -13.45 8.03
CA TYR A 559 -3.78 -13.10 6.84
C TYR A 559 -2.44 -12.39 7.12
N SER A 560 -1.99 -12.35 8.39
CA SER A 560 -0.66 -11.82 8.69
C SER A 560 0.45 -12.70 8.11
N SER A 561 1.56 -12.08 7.74
CA SER A 561 2.73 -12.76 7.19
C SER A 561 4.03 -12.18 7.78
N ARG A 562 5.09 -12.99 7.79
CA ARG A 562 6.41 -12.62 8.32
C ARG A 562 7.33 -12.18 7.19
N TRP A 563 8.30 -11.33 7.51
CA TRP A 563 9.24 -10.74 6.55
C TRP A 563 9.91 -11.74 5.60
N TYR A 564 10.24 -12.95 6.06
CA TYR A 564 10.90 -13.97 5.23
C TYR A 564 9.95 -14.64 4.24
N GLN A 565 8.63 -14.60 4.49
CA GLN A 565 7.62 -15.13 3.58
C GLN A 565 7.47 -14.23 2.34
N TRP A 566 7.70 -12.93 2.50
CA TRP A 566 7.57 -11.92 1.43
C TRP A 566 8.61 -12.13 0.32
N LEU A 567 9.80 -12.60 0.68
CA LEU A 567 10.90 -12.85 -0.26
C LEU A 567 10.55 -13.80 -1.41
N VAL A 568 9.52 -14.63 -1.23
CA VAL A 568 9.11 -15.65 -2.20
C VAL A 568 7.59 -15.65 -2.44
N ASP A 569 6.87 -14.62 -1.97
CA ASP A 569 5.40 -14.56 -1.91
C ASP A 569 4.77 -15.81 -1.27
N ALA A 570 5.37 -16.33 -0.19
CA ALA A 570 4.90 -17.55 0.46
C ALA A 570 3.55 -17.36 1.17
N ARG A 571 3.15 -16.14 1.52
CA ARG A 571 1.88 -15.88 2.20
C ARG A 571 1.32 -14.51 1.80
N PRO A 572 0.57 -14.46 0.68
CA PRO A 572 -0.17 -13.27 0.27
C PRO A 572 -1.19 -12.83 1.31
N ILE A 573 -1.58 -11.56 1.24
CA ILE A 573 -2.74 -11.03 1.97
C ILE A 573 -3.98 -11.05 1.08
N LEU A 574 -5.14 -11.40 1.65
CA LEU A 574 -6.44 -11.33 0.99
C LEU A 574 -7.13 -10.01 1.34
N TYR A 575 -7.66 -9.30 0.35
CA TYR A 575 -8.38 -8.03 0.55
C TYR A 575 -9.89 -8.17 0.45
N TYR A 576 -10.36 -9.05 -0.41
CA TYR A 576 -11.78 -9.25 -0.61
C TYR A 576 -12.06 -10.70 -0.97
N LEU A 577 -13.18 -11.21 -0.46
CA LEU A 577 -13.69 -12.54 -0.73
C LEU A 577 -15.21 -12.49 -0.80
N ASP A 578 -15.76 -12.95 -1.91
CA ASP A 578 -17.19 -13.20 -2.10
C ASP A 578 -17.34 -14.56 -2.80
N ASN A 579 -18.11 -15.46 -2.18
CA ASN A 579 -18.38 -16.80 -2.67
C ASN A 579 -19.86 -16.90 -3.00
N LYS A 580 -20.20 -17.18 -4.26
CA LYS A 580 -21.57 -17.45 -4.69
C LYS A 580 -21.75 -18.94 -4.95
N SER A 581 -22.37 -19.60 -3.99
CA SER A 581 -22.78 -21.00 -4.04
C SER A 581 -24.19 -21.11 -4.65
N GLY A 582 -24.46 -22.14 -5.47
CA GLY A 582 -25.81 -22.44 -5.98
C GLY A 582 -26.09 -22.09 -7.45
N ALA A 583 -25.14 -21.50 -8.19
CA ALA A 583 -25.21 -21.44 -9.65
C ALA A 583 -24.76 -22.78 -10.28
N ALA A 584 -25.06 -23.01 -11.57
CA ALA A 584 -24.63 -24.21 -12.30
C ALA A 584 -23.10 -24.45 -12.27
N GLN A 585 -22.34 -23.43 -11.89
CA GLN A 585 -20.91 -23.46 -11.59
C GLN A 585 -20.65 -22.59 -10.36
N GLU A 586 -19.88 -23.07 -9.38
CA GLU A 586 -19.45 -22.26 -8.24
C GLU A 586 -18.58 -21.09 -8.70
N LEU A 587 -18.97 -19.87 -8.30
CA LEU A 587 -18.27 -18.63 -8.65
C LEU A 587 -17.70 -17.98 -7.39
N LYS A 588 -16.50 -17.42 -7.53
CA LYS A 588 -15.79 -16.73 -6.46
C LYS A 588 -15.14 -15.46 -7.00
N ALA A 589 -15.25 -14.36 -6.25
CA ALA A 589 -14.42 -13.18 -6.41
C ALA A 589 -13.46 -13.13 -5.23
N ALA A 590 -12.17 -13.30 -5.50
CA ALA A 590 -11.14 -13.17 -4.48
C ALA A 590 -9.93 -12.47 -5.07
N PHE A 591 -9.43 -11.45 -4.36
CA PHE A 591 -8.23 -10.78 -4.80
C PHE A 591 -7.36 -10.35 -3.63
N GLY A 592 -6.08 -10.62 -3.79
CA GLY A 592 -5.06 -10.45 -2.77
C GLY A 592 -3.84 -9.77 -3.33
N CYS A 593 -2.98 -9.30 -2.43
CA CYS A 593 -1.77 -8.58 -2.76
C CYS A 593 -0.53 -9.45 -2.51
N PHE A 594 0.26 -9.61 -3.58
CA PHE A 594 1.52 -10.36 -3.67
C PHE A 594 2.18 -9.97 -5.00
N ASN A 595 3.45 -10.29 -5.22
CA ASN A 595 4.14 -9.92 -6.44
C ASN A 595 3.86 -10.90 -7.59
N ASN A 596 4.15 -10.46 -8.81
CA ASN A 596 4.25 -11.37 -9.96
C ASN A 596 5.41 -12.33 -9.70
N PRO A 597 5.23 -13.67 -9.79
CA PRO A 597 6.29 -14.65 -9.48
C PRO A 597 7.58 -14.45 -10.28
N ILE A 598 7.50 -13.93 -11.51
CA ILE A 598 8.70 -13.59 -12.28
C ILE A 598 9.40 -12.37 -11.66
N VAL A 599 8.68 -11.33 -11.24
CA VAL A 599 9.26 -10.17 -10.57
C VAL A 599 9.85 -10.57 -9.22
N CYS A 600 9.12 -11.35 -8.43
CA CYS A 600 9.54 -11.82 -7.11
C CYS A 600 10.78 -12.71 -7.18
N TRP A 601 10.67 -13.87 -7.84
CA TRP A 601 11.72 -14.89 -7.78
C TRP A 601 12.93 -14.53 -8.63
N ALA A 602 12.74 -13.91 -9.81
CA ALA A 602 13.86 -13.39 -10.58
C ALA A 602 14.49 -12.19 -9.88
N GLY A 603 13.70 -11.34 -9.21
CA GLY A 603 14.18 -10.26 -8.36
C GLY A 603 15.04 -10.74 -7.22
N LEU A 604 14.59 -11.76 -6.49
CA LEU A 604 15.34 -12.38 -5.40
C LEU A 604 16.68 -12.94 -5.90
N LEU A 605 16.67 -13.71 -6.99
CA LEU A 605 17.91 -14.21 -7.58
C LEU A 605 18.81 -13.08 -8.06
N ALA A 606 18.28 -12.02 -8.66
CA ALA A 606 19.04 -10.83 -9.06
C ALA A 606 19.70 -10.17 -7.84
N MET A 607 18.97 -9.99 -6.74
CA MET A 607 19.51 -9.47 -5.49
C MET A 607 20.63 -10.35 -4.92
N LEU A 608 20.48 -11.68 -4.98
CA LEU A 608 21.54 -12.60 -4.59
C LEU A 608 22.79 -12.44 -5.47
N THR A 609 22.64 -12.20 -6.77
CA THR A 609 23.80 -11.92 -7.65
C THR A 609 24.54 -10.64 -7.28
N LEU A 610 23.85 -9.65 -6.70
CA LEU A 610 24.45 -8.40 -6.22
C LEU A 610 25.10 -8.58 -4.83
N LEU A 611 24.48 -9.38 -3.95
CA LEU A 611 24.88 -9.54 -2.55
C LEU A 611 26.05 -10.53 -2.34
N LEU A 612 26.03 -11.67 -3.06
CA LEU A 612 26.99 -12.74 -2.84
C LEU A 612 28.45 -12.34 -3.10
N PRO A 613 28.82 -11.64 -4.21
CA PRO A 613 30.21 -11.33 -4.47
C PRO A 613 30.86 -10.40 -3.40
N PRO A 614 30.23 -9.31 -2.95
CA PRO A 614 30.73 -8.51 -1.82
C PRO A 614 30.88 -9.32 -0.53
N LEU A 615 29.90 -10.19 -0.22
CA LEU A 615 29.94 -11.03 0.99
C LEU A 615 31.12 -12.01 0.94
N LEU A 616 31.30 -12.71 -0.18
CA LEU A 616 32.43 -13.62 -0.39
C LEU A 616 33.77 -12.88 -0.35
N SER A 617 33.84 -11.67 -0.92
CA SER A 617 35.02 -10.81 -0.84
C SER A 617 35.33 -10.41 0.61
N LEU A 618 34.31 -10.08 1.40
CA LEU A 618 34.46 -9.74 2.82
C LEU A 618 34.93 -10.96 3.61
N LEU A 619 34.25 -12.12 3.48
CA LEU A 619 34.63 -13.38 4.12
C LEU A 619 36.06 -13.79 3.75
N SER A 620 36.45 -13.65 2.48
CA SER A 620 37.82 -13.93 2.06
C SER A 620 38.82 -13.00 2.73
N THR A 621 38.46 -11.73 2.94
CA THR A 621 39.33 -10.72 3.58
C THR A 621 39.45 -10.96 5.08
N LEU A 622 38.35 -11.29 5.76
CA LEU A 622 38.32 -11.61 7.18
C LEU A 622 39.05 -12.93 7.50
N THR A 623 39.00 -13.91 6.60
CA THR A 623 39.70 -15.20 6.78
C THR A 623 41.16 -15.18 6.33
N ARG A 624 41.66 -14.12 5.69
CA ARG A 624 43.09 -13.96 5.31
C ARG A 624 44.06 -14.17 6.48
N PRO A 625 43.94 -13.48 7.63
CA PRO A 625 44.89 -13.65 8.73
C PRO A 625 44.88 -15.08 9.27
N LEU A 626 43.70 -15.70 9.40
CA LEU A 626 43.57 -17.08 9.85
C LEU A 626 44.20 -18.08 8.86
N ARG A 627 43.95 -17.92 7.55
CA ARG A 627 44.56 -18.77 6.50
C ARG A 627 46.08 -18.60 6.45
N ALA A 628 46.57 -17.38 6.58
CA ALA A 628 48.02 -17.10 6.63
C ALA A 628 48.67 -17.68 7.89
N PHE A 629 47.97 -17.67 9.02
CA PHE A 629 48.43 -18.30 10.26
C PHE A 629 48.48 -19.83 10.14
N LEU A 630 47.42 -20.48 9.67
CA LEU A 630 47.37 -21.92 9.45
C LEU A 630 48.42 -22.41 8.44
N ALA A 631 48.67 -21.63 7.38
CA ALA A 631 49.70 -21.95 6.38
C ALA A 631 51.14 -21.91 6.95
N ARG A 632 51.40 -21.12 8.01
CA ARG A 632 52.71 -21.09 8.69
C ARG A 632 52.95 -22.31 9.58
N LEU A 633 51.89 -23.01 10.00
CA LEU A 633 51.97 -24.17 10.89
C LEU A 633 52.19 -25.50 10.13
N LEU A 634 52.05 -25.50 8.80
CA LEU A 634 52.21 -26.70 7.96
C LEU A 634 53.59 -26.68 7.26
N PRO A 635 54.44 -27.72 7.45
CA PRO A 635 55.74 -27.79 6.79
C PRO A 635 55.59 -27.96 5.27
N GLY A 636 56.13 -27.02 4.48
CA GLY A 636 56.31 -27.15 3.03
C GLY A 636 55.30 -26.46 2.10
N GLY A 637 54.32 -25.70 2.60
CA GLY A 637 53.28 -25.09 1.77
C GLY A 637 53.50 -23.64 1.37
N THR A 638 54.06 -23.36 0.18
CA THR A 638 53.87 -22.05 -0.48
C THR A 638 52.47 -21.99 -1.09
N VAL A 639 51.44 -21.84 -0.25
CA VAL A 639 50.08 -21.65 -0.75
C VAL A 639 49.95 -20.20 -1.23
N ARG A 640 49.98 -19.98 -2.55
CA ARG A 640 49.54 -18.72 -3.17
C ARG A 640 48.13 -18.42 -2.65
N CYS A 641 48.03 -17.44 -1.76
CA CYS A 641 46.78 -16.93 -1.22
C CYS A 641 46.07 -16.03 -2.25
N ASP A 642 45.98 -16.48 -3.50
CA ASP A 642 45.14 -15.82 -4.50
C ASP A 642 43.69 -16.16 -4.14
N GLY A 643 42.96 -15.15 -3.64
CA GLY A 643 41.59 -15.30 -3.15
C GLY A 643 40.70 -16.03 -4.15
N VAL A 644 39.75 -16.83 -3.64
CA VAL A 644 38.81 -17.67 -4.40
C VAL A 644 38.26 -16.89 -5.62
N PRO A 645 38.72 -17.15 -6.87
CA PRO A 645 38.40 -16.32 -8.02
C PRO A 645 37.02 -16.59 -8.64
N ALA A 646 36.15 -17.36 -7.97
CA ALA A 646 35.08 -18.08 -8.65
C ALA A 646 33.93 -17.18 -9.13
N LEU A 647 33.68 -16.02 -8.49
CA LEU A 647 32.50 -15.17 -8.78
C LEU A 647 32.84 -13.67 -8.87
N ASP A 648 34.11 -13.30 -8.93
CA ASP A 648 34.54 -11.89 -9.00
C ASP A 648 34.01 -11.14 -10.22
N PHE A 649 33.74 -11.85 -11.32
CA PHE A 649 33.17 -11.28 -12.54
C PHE A 649 31.70 -10.85 -12.37
N LEU A 650 31.04 -11.27 -11.28
CA LEU A 650 29.70 -10.83 -10.88
C LEU A 650 29.74 -9.66 -9.88
N ALA A 651 30.91 -9.21 -9.44
CA ALA A 651 31.01 -8.13 -8.46
C ALA A 651 30.24 -6.89 -8.93
N PRO A 652 29.32 -6.34 -8.10
CA PRO A 652 28.49 -5.24 -8.50
C PRO A 652 29.33 -3.97 -8.73
N ASP A 653 29.01 -3.23 -9.78
CA ASP A 653 29.49 -1.86 -9.96
C ASP A 653 28.70 -0.89 -9.04
N GLY A 654 28.95 0.42 -9.13
CA GLY A 654 28.22 1.41 -8.33
C GLY A 654 26.69 1.37 -8.50
N ARG A 655 26.18 0.90 -9.65
CA ARG A 655 24.73 0.75 -9.89
C ARG A 655 24.20 -0.44 -9.10
N GLY A 656 24.92 -1.56 -9.11
CA GLY A 656 24.58 -2.71 -8.29
C GLY A 656 24.59 -2.40 -6.79
N ILE A 657 25.59 -1.65 -6.31
CA ILE A 657 25.66 -1.20 -4.91
C ILE A 657 24.50 -0.26 -4.57
N PHE A 658 24.17 0.68 -5.46
CA PHE A 658 23.02 1.56 -5.30
C PHE A 658 21.72 0.78 -5.09
N ILE A 659 21.46 -0.19 -5.96
CA ILE A 659 20.25 -1.03 -5.92
C ILE A 659 20.21 -1.87 -4.64
N LEU A 660 21.34 -2.48 -4.27
CA LEU A 660 21.43 -3.33 -3.08
C LEU A 660 21.18 -2.54 -1.79
N ILE A 661 21.78 -1.36 -1.63
CA ILE A 661 21.56 -0.51 -0.45
C ILE A 661 20.10 -0.02 -0.41
N GLY A 662 19.55 0.36 -1.57
CA GLY A 662 18.13 0.72 -1.69
C GLY A 662 17.21 -0.41 -1.21
N TYR A 663 17.39 -1.62 -1.73
CA TYR A 663 16.62 -2.79 -1.32
C TYR A 663 16.77 -3.11 0.18
N LEU A 664 18.01 -3.20 0.68
CA LEU A 664 18.26 -3.52 2.09
C LEU A 664 17.67 -2.46 3.02
N SER A 665 17.67 -1.19 2.63
CA SER A 665 17.07 -0.14 3.45
C SER A 665 15.55 -0.29 3.58
N GLN A 666 14.86 -0.83 2.56
CA GLN A 666 13.42 -1.09 2.64
C GLN A 666 13.08 -2.40 3.36
N PHE A 667 13.92 -3.42 3.20
CA PHE A 667 13.64 -4.77 3.69
C PHE A 667 14.18 -5.02 5.10
N LEU A 668 15.42 -4.64 5.40
CA LEU A 668 16.11 -5.01 6.62
C LEU A 668 15.42 -4.53 7.91
N PRO A 669 14.81 -3.33 7.98
CA PRO A 669 14.09 -2.91 9.19
C PRO A 669 12.99 -3.87 9.61
N TRP A 670 12.30 -4.51 8.66
CA TRP A 670 11.24 -5.48 8.94
C TRP A 670 11.73 -6.76 9.63
N VAL A 671 13.02 -7.08 9.52
CA VAL A 671 13.62 -8.22 10.25
C VAL A 671 13.56 -8.02 11.76
N PHE A 672 13.59 -6.76 12.21
CA PHE A 672 13.61 -6.39 13.63
C PHE A 672 12.23 -6.00 14.17
N ILE A 673 11.20 -5.94 13.33
CA ILE A 673 9.85 -5.53 13.72
C ILE A 673 9.07 -6.77 14.20
N GLY A 674 8.70 -6.78 15.48
CA GLY A 674 7.99 -7.90 16.13
C GLY A 674 6.45 -7.87 16.05
N ARG A 675 5.86 -6.76 15.59
CA ARG A 675 4.40 -6.56 15.52
C ARG A 675 3.74 -7.37 14.40
N THR A 676 2.40 -7.37 14.36
CA THR A 676 1.63 -7.97 13.26
C THR A 676 1.92 -7.23 11.95
N THR A 677 2.34 -7.97 10.91
CA THR A 677 2.76 -7.44 9.61
C THR A 677 2.17 -8.25 8.46
N PHE A 678 2.27 -7.71 7.26
CA PHE A 678 1.56 -8.17 6.06
C PHE A 678 2.41 -7.98 4.81
N GLU A 679 2.12 -8.77 3.77
CA GLU A 679 2.87 -8.82 2.50
C GLU A 679 3.02 -7.46 1.82
N TYR A 680 2.00 -6.58 1.88
CA TYR A 680 2.05 -5.27 1.22
C TYR A 680 3.18 -4.36 1.72
N HIS A 681 3.73 -4.60 2.92
CA HIS A 681 4.89 -3.87 3.42
C HIS A 681 6.15 -4.10 2.57
N TYR A 682 6.16 -5.14 1.75
CA TYR A 682 7.23 -5.46 0.82
C TYR A 682 7.18 -4.63 -0.48
N PHE A 683 6.07 -3.91 -0.75
CA PHE A 683 5.87 -3.15 -1.98
C PHE A 683 6.99 -2.15 -2.34
N PRO A 684 7.56 -1.37 -1.40
CA PRO A 684 8.73 -0.54 -1.72
C PRO A 684 9.95 -1.33 -2.20
N SER A 685 10.11 -2.57 -1.73
CA SER A 685 11.22 -3.46 -2.12
C SER A 685 11.07 -3.95 -3.56
N THR A 686 9.84 -4.13 -4.05
CA THR A 686 9.52 -4.54 -5.43
C THR A 686 10.12 -3.60 -6.47
N VAL A 687 10.15 -2.29 -6.21
CA VAL A 687 10.83 -1.32 -7.09
C VAL A 687 12.30 -1.68 -7.27
N PHE A 688 13.00 -2.02 -6.19
CA PHE A 688 14.41 -2.38 -6.23
C PHE A 688 14.64 -3.78 -6.84
N LEU A 689 13.71 -4.72 -6.65
CA LEU A 689 13.74 -6.01 -7.35
C LEU A 689 13.74 -5.80 -8.87
N VAL A 690 12.86 -4.94 -9.38
CA VAL A 690 12.81 -4.59 -10.81
C VAL A 690 14.12 -3.94 -11.29
N LEU A 691 14.69 -3.03 -10.50
CA LEU A 691 16.01 -2.45 -10.80
C LEU A 691 17.11 -3.52 -10.85
N ALA A 692 17.09 -4.51 -9.95
CA ALA A 692 18.06 -5.60 -9.90
C ALA A 692 17.92 -6.56 -11.10
N VAL A 693 16.69 -6.95 -11.47
CA VAL A 693 16.46 -7.74 -12.69
C VAL A 693 16.94 -6.96 -13.93
N SER A 694 16.66 -5.66 -13.99
CA SER A 694 17.12 -4.80 -15.07
C SER A 694 18.65 -4.69 -15.13
N TYR A 695 19.33 -4.71 -13.98
CA TYR A 695 20.80 -4.77 -13.92
C TYR A 695 21.35 -6.06 -14.55
N VAL A 696 20.72 -7.21 -14.25
CA VAL A 696 21.06 -8.50 -14.85
C VAL A 696 20.83 -8.47 -16.37
N MET A 697 19.66 -7.98 -16.81
CA MET A 697 19.33 -7.82 -18.23
C MET A 697 20.32 -6.91 -18.98
N ASP A 698 20.69 -5.76 -18.41
CA ASP A 698 21.72 -4.86 -18.96
C ASP A 698 23.05 -5.58 -19.10
N GLY A 699 23.44 -6.35 -18.09
CA GLY A 699 24.67 -7.15 -18.07
C GLY A 699 24.73 -8.18 -19.20
N MET A 700 23.61 -8.86 -19.50
CA MET A 700 23.52 -9.82 -20.61
C MET A 700 23.62 -9.12 -21.97
N ILE A 701 22.75 -8.13 -22.20
CA ILE A 701 22.68 -7.41 -23.49
C ILE A 701 23.99 -6.66 -23.77
N ARG A 702 24.69 -6.17 -22.73
CA ARG A 702 25.97 -5.45 -22.90
C ARG A 702 27.06 -6.29 -23.53
N ARG A 703 27.07 -7.58 -23.21
CA ARG A 703 28.15 -8.48 -23.62
C ARG A 703 27.88 -9.07 -24.99
N ARG A 704 26.65 -9.53 -25.24
CA ARG A 704 26.24 -10.08 -26.55
C ARG A 704 24.78 -9.73 -26.86
N PRO A 705 24.52 -8.59 -27.52
CA PRO A 705 23.16 -8.11 -27.75
C PRO A 705 22.34 -9.08 -28.60
N ASP A 706 22.91 -9.64 -29.67
CA ASP A 706 22.16 -10.50 -30.60
C ASP A 706 21.81 -11.87 -30.00
N THR A 707 22.58 -12.35 -29.03
CA THR A 707 22.31 -13.60 -28.32
C THR A 707 21.26 -13.44 -27.22
N TRP A 708 21.32 -12.32 -26.47
CA TRP A 708 20.60 -12.22 -25.20
C TRP A 708 19.33 -11.38 -25.23
N ARG A 709 19.01 -10.70 -26.33
CA ARG A 709 17.74 -10.00 -26.50
C ARG A 709 16.53 -10.94 -26.36
N GLY A 710 16.58 -12.10 -27.03
CA GLY A 710 15.49 -13.09 -27.00
C GLY A 710 15.12 -13.52 -25.58
N PRO A 711 16.06 -14.04 -24.77
CA PRO A 711 15.79 -14.42 -23.38
C PRO A 711 15.31 -13.27 -22.49
N VAL A 712 15.83 -12.04 -22.66
CA VAL A 712 15.36 -10.86 -21.92
C VAL A 712 13.90 -10.56 -22.26
N TYR A 713 13.55 -10.54 -23.54
CA TYR A 713 12.16 -10.35 -23.98
C TYR A 713 11.27 -11.51 -23.55
N GLY A 714 11.76 -12.74 -23.57
CA GLY A 714 11.04 -13.93 -23.10
C GLY A 714 10.68 -13.85 -21.62
N LEU A 715 11.61 -13.44 -20.76
CA LEU A 715 11.33 -13.24 -19.33
C LEU A 715 10.27 -12.15 -19.10
N THR A 716 10.39 -11.01 -19.80
CA THR A 716 9.40 -9.93 -19.72
C THR A 716 8.04 -10.37 -20.26
N ALA A 717 7.99 -11.08 -21.39
CA ALA A 717 6.76 -11.60 -21.97
C ALA A 717 6.09 -12.62 -21.05
N GLY A 718 6.88 -13.45 -20.35
CA GLY A 718 6.38 -14.33 -19.30
C GLY A 718 5.68 -13.56 -18.18
N ALA A 719 6.27 -12.45 -17.72
CA ALA A 719 5.65 -11.62 -16.68
C ALA A 719 4.31 -11.03 -17.14
N VAL A 720 4.24 -10.53 -18.39
CA VAL A 720 3.00 -10.06 -19.03
C VAL A 720 1.97 -11.19 -19.14
N GLY A 721 2.39 -12.38 -19.55
CA GLY A 721 1.51 -13.55 -19.66
C GLY A 721 0.91 -13.96 -18.32
N LEU A 722 1.72 -13.96 -17.25
CA LEU A 722 1.23 -14.19 -15.89
C LEU A 722 0.28 -13.09 -15.43
N TYR A 723 0.54 -11.83 -15.78
CA TYR A 723 -0.39 -10.74 -15.49
C TYR A 723 -1.73 -10.96 -16.16
N VAL A 724 -1.77 -11.30 -17.45
CA VAL A 724 -3.03 -11.60 -18.15
C VAL A 724 -3.77 -12.77 -17.50
N LEU A 725 -3.05 -13.81 -17.09
CA LEU A 725 -3.62 -14.97 -16.39
C LEU A 725 -4.24 -14.58 -15.04
N PHE A 726 -3.53 -13.80 -14.22
CA PHE A 726 -4.02 -13.41 -12.90
C PHE A 726 -4.96 -12.19 -12.92
N TYR A 727 -5.02 -11.43 -14.02
CA TYR A 727 -5.76 -10.17 -14.10
C TYR A 727 -7.22 -10.25 -13.62
N PRO A 728 -8.03 -11.27 -13.99
CA PRO A 728 -9.41 -11.36 -13.53
C PRO A 728 -9.53 -11.38 -12.00
N VAL A 729 -8.66 -12.14 -11.32
CA VAL A 729 -8.64 -12.13 -9.87
C VAL A 729 -8.07 -10.83 -9.36
N LEU A 730 -6.97 -10.28 -9.90
CA LEU A 730 -6.34 -9.06 -9.37
C LEU A 730 -7.26 -7.81 -9.37
N ILE A 731 -8.31 -7.78 -10.19
CA ILE A 731 -9.28 -6.69 -10.23
C ILE A 731 -10.65 -7.07 -9.63
N GLY A 732 -10.78 -8.24 -9.02
CA GLY A 732 -12.01 -8.68 -8.36
C GLY A 732 -13.15 -9.13 -9.28
N LEU A 733 -12.87 -9.64 -10.49
CA LEU A 733 -13.90 -10.28 -11.30
C LEU A 733 -14.36 -11.59 -10.65
N MET A 734 -15.64 -11.92 -10.80
CA MET A 734 -16.14 -13.25 -10.47
C MET A 734 -15.55 -14.26 -11.45
N THR A 735 -14.95 -15.30 -10.92
CA THR A 735 -14.33 -16.38 -11.71
C THR A 735 -14.82 -17.74 -11.21
N PRO A 736 -14.83 -18.77 -12.07
CA PRO A 736 -15.13 -20.12 -11.62
C PRO A 736 -14.14 -20.62 -10.57
N THR A 737 -14.61 -21.31 -9.52
CA THR A 737 -13.77 -21.80 -8.42
C THR A 737 -12.63 -22.74 -8.91
N TRP A 738 -12.86 -23.51 -9.98
CA TRP A 738 -11.81 -24.36 -10.57
C TRP A 738 -10.64 -23.56 -11.15
N TYR A 739 -10.91 -22.34 -11.65
CA TYR A 739 -9.88 -21.48 -12.21
C TYR A 739 -8.93 -21.01 -11.12
N THR A 740 -9.49 -20.54 -10.00
CA THR A 740 -8.69 -20.06 -8.87
C THR A 740 -7.98 -21.21 -8.16
N SER A 741 -8.67 -22.33 -7.93
CA SER A 741 -8.13 -23.47 -7.18
C SER A 741 -7.11 -24.29 -7.96
N ASN A 742 -7.35 -24.56 -9.25
CA ASN A 742 -6.50 -25.48 -10.02
C ASN A 742 -5.41 -24.75 -10.83
N ILE A 743 -5.61 -23.50 -11.24
CA ILE A 743 -4.64 -22.78 -12.09
C ILE A 743 -3.87 -21.73 -11.30
N LEU A 744 -4.55 -20.90 -10.50
CA LEU A 744 -3.94 -19.74 -9.86
C LEU A 744 -3.33 -20.05 -8.48
N LYS A 745 -3.83 -21.08 -7.78
CA LYS A 745 -3.33 -21.49 -6.47
C LYS A 745 -2.03 -22.27 -6.58
N TRP A 746 -0.92 -21.56 -6.65
CA TRP A 746 0.41 -22.16 -6.84
C TRP A 746 1.02 -22.66 -5.53
N LEU A 747 0.73 -21.99 -4.41
CA LEU A 747 1.12 -22.40 -3.08
C LEU A 747 -0.14 -22.65 -2.23
N PRO A 748 -0.12 -23.58 -1.26
CA PRO A 748 -1.30 -23.88 -0.43
C PRO A 748 -1.86 -22.69 0.34
N SER A 749 -0.98 -21.75 0.72
CA SER A 749 -1.29 -20.52 1.44
C SER A 749 -1.89 -19.41 0.58
N TRP A 750 -1.88 -19.54 -0.76
CA TRP A 750 -2.45 -18.52 -1.64
C TRP A 750 -3.98 -18.53 -1.53
N PRO A 751 -4.63 -17.36 -1.40
CA PRO A 751 -6.03 -17.27 -1.00
C PRO A 751 -7.03 -17.57 -2.14
N PHE A 752 -6.53 -18.06 -3.28
CA PHE A 752 -7.29 -18.38 -4.49
C PHE A 752 -8.01 -19.73 -4.38
#